data_AF-U5L0Q8-F1
#
_entry.id   AF-U5L0Q8-F1
#
_cell.length_a   1.000
_cell.length_b   1.000
_cell.length_c   1.000
_cell.angle_alpha   90.00
_cell.angle_beta   90.00
_cell.angle_gamma   90.00
#
_symmetry.space_group_name_H-M   'P 1'
#
loop_
_entity.id
_entity.type
_entity.pdbx_description
1 polymer ?
#
loop_
_entity_poly.entity_id
_entity_poly.type
_entity_poly.pdbx_seq_one_letter_code
_entity_poly.pdbx_strand_id
1 'polypeptide(L)'
;YNSLLSNMSRIYSTAKVCFPNKTATCWSLDPELTNILAASRSYALLLYAWEGWHNAVGIPLKPLYQKFTALSNAAYKQDGFSDTGAYWRSWYDSPTFTEDLEHLYHQLEPLYLNLHAYVRRALHRRYGDRFINLRGPIPAHLLGDMWAQSWDKIYDMVVPFSDKPNLDVTSTMVQKGWNATHMFRVAEEFFTSLGLLPMPPEFWAESMLEKPSDGREVVCHASAWDFYNRKDFRIKQCTQDTMDQLSTVHHEMGHVQYYLQYKDQHVSLRQGANPGFHEAIGDVLALSVSTPAHLYRIGLLDHVTHDKESDINYLLKMALEKIAFLPFGYLVDQWRWGVFSGRTPPSLYNYDWWYLRTKYQGICPPVVRNETHFDAGAKFHVPNVTPYIRYFVSFVLQFQFHQALCKEAGHQGPLHQCDIYQSTQAGAKLRALLQAGSSRPWQEVLKDMVGSDSLDAQPLLDYFQPVTQWLQEQNQQNGEVLGWPEYQWRPPMPDNYPEGIDLVSDEAEASRFVEEYDRRSRVVWNEYAEASWDYNTNITKEGSKLLLEKNVQMANHTVKYGTWAKKFDVTNFQNATMKRMIKKIQDLERAALPVRELEQYNQILLDMETTYSVASVCHSNGTCLQLEPDLTNLMATSRNYEELLWAWKGWRDKVGRSILPYFPQYVELSNKAARLNGYKDGGDSWRSMYEMPFLEYELEQLFQELQPLYLNLHAYVRRALYRFYGSELINLEGPIPAHLLGNMWAQSWSNIYDFVVPFPSAPRMDATEAMIKQGWTPQRMFNEADNFFTSLGLLPVPPEFWNKSMLEKPTDGREVVCHASAWDFFNGKDFRIKQCTTVNMEDLVVAHHEMGHIQYFMQYKDLPVIFREGANPGFHEAIGDVLALSVSTPKHLHKINLLSSGDGSYEEDINFLMKMALDKIAFVPFSYLVDQWRWRVFDGSITKENYNQEWWSLRLKYQGLCPPVARSQGDFDPGAKFHIPSSVPYIRYFVSFVIQFQFHKALCQAAGHKGPLHKCDIYQSLEAGRRL
;
A
#
# COMPACT_ATOMS: atom_id res chain seq x y z
N TYR A 1 -44.64 28.96 -12.68
CA TYR A 1 -44.30 27.54 -12.95
C TYR A 1 -43.01 27.41 -13.77
N ASN A 2 -43.00 27.78 -15.06
CA ASN A 2 -41.83 27.62 -15.95
C ASN A 2 -40.51 28.26 -15.46
N SER A 3 -40.57 29.44 -14.83
CA SER A 3 -39.39 30.08 -14.24
C SER A 3 -38.75 29.24 -13.11
N LEU A 4 -39.55 28.53 -12.30
CA LEU A 4 -39.04 27.64 -11.25
C LEU A 4 -38.34 26.42 -11.86
N LEU A 5 -38.96 25.80 -12.87
CA LEU A 5 -38.35 24.68 -13.60
C LEU A 5 -37.01 25.07 -14.23
N SER A 6 -37.00 26.18 -14.98
CA SER A 6 -35.77 26.71 -15.59
C SER A 6 -34.68 26.99 -14.54
N ASN A 7 -35.03 27.56 -13.39
CA ASN A 7 -34.06 27.82 -12.34
C ASN A 7 -33.52 26.54 -11.69
N MET A 8 -34.37 25.54 -11.44
CA MET A 8 -33.94 24.25 -10.93
C MET A 8 -33.02 23.52 -11.91
N SER A 9 -33.37 23.46 -13.20
CA SER A 9 -32.52 22.86 -14.25
C SER A 9 -31.19 23.61 -14.43
N ARG A 10 -31.19 24.95 -14.28
CA ARG A 10 -29.96 25.76 -14.30
C ARG A 10 -29.04 25.40 -13.13
N ILE A 11 -29.55 25.36 -11.90
CA ILE A 11 -28.76 24.99 -10.72
C ILE A 11 -28.10 23.63 -10.93
N TYR A 12 -28.87 22.64 -11.39
CA TYR A 12 -28.36 21.31 -11.69
C TYR A 12 -27.23 21.33 -12.73
N SER A 13 -27.44 22.03 -13.84
CA SER A 13 -26.53 22.01 -15.00
C SER A 13 -25.24 22.80 -14.76
N THR A 14 -25.24 23.78 -13.85
CA THR A 14 -24.08 24.66 -13.60
C THR A 14 -23.31 24.36 -12.32
N ALA A 15 -23.79 23.43 -11.49
CA ALA A 15 -23.14 23.08 -10.24
C ALA A 15 -21.77 22.44 -10.46
N LYS A 16 -20.84 22.73 -9.53
CA LYS A 16 -19.48 22.18 -9.53
C LYS A 16 -19.05 21.79 -8.12
N VAL A 17 -18.18 20.80 -8.02
CA VAL A 17 -17.57 20.34 -6.77
C VAL A 17 -16.09 20.72 -6.81
N CYS A 18 -15.65 21.54 -5.86
CA CYS A 18 -14.27 22.04 -5.82
C CYS A 18 -13.47 21.33 -4.73
N PHE A 19 -12.17 21.14 -4.94
CA PHE A 19 -11.25 20.54 -3.96
C PHE A 19 -11.25 21.31 -2.60
N PRO A 20 -10.98 20.66 -1.45
CA PRO A 20 -11.01 21.31 -0.13
C PRO A 20 -10.09 22.53 0.01
N ASN A 21 -8.93 22.49 -0.63
CA ASN A 21 -8.01 23.63 -0.73
C ASN A 21 -8.31 24.43 -2.00
N LYS A 22 -8.94 25.59 -1.81
CA LYS A 22 -9.55 26.51 -2.81
C LYS A 22 -8.61 27.07 -3.90
N THR A 23 -7.42 26.51 -4.08
CA THR A 23 -6.43 26.85 -5.11
C THR A 23 -6.46 25.91 -6.32
N ALA A 24 -7.28 24.85 -6.31
CA ALA A 24 -7.36 23.84 -7.37
C ALA A 24 -8.74 23.73 -8.06
N THR A 25 -8.75 22.95 -9.14
CA THR A 25 -9.81 22.66 -10.13
C THR A 25 -11.15 22.28 -9.50
N CYS A 26 -12.26 22.80 -10.05
CA CYS A 26 -13.61 22.34 -9.74
C CYS A 26 -14.09 21.37 -10.82
N TRP A 27 -14.78 20.32 -10.41
CA TRP A 27 -15.32 19.28 -11.27
C TRP A 27 -16.78 19.53 -11.57
N SER A 28 -17.16 19.40 -12.85
CA SER A 28 -18.56 19.29 -13.24
C SER A 28 -19.02 17.83 -13.13
N LEU A 29 -20.33 17.59 -13.21
CA LEU A 29 -20.87 16.23 -13.18
C LEU A 29 -20.25 15.39 -14.32
N ASP A 30 -20.36 15.90 -15.55
CA ASP A 30 -19.83 15.23 -16.73
C ASP A 30 -18.79 16.11 -17.45
N PRO A 31 -17.57 15.60 -17.70
CA PRO A 31 -17.16 14.21 -17.49
C PRO A 31 -16.53 13.93 -16.11
N GLU A 32 -16.16 14.93 -15.31
CA GLU A 32 -15.18 14.72 -14.24
C GLU A 32 -15.69 13.85 -13.08
N LEU A 33 -16.82 14.20 -12.45
CA LEU A 33 -17.32 13.42 -11.30
C LEU A 33 -17.79 12.03 -11.71
N THR A 34 -18.44 11.91 -12.87
CA THR A 34 -18.84 10.62 -13.44
C THR A 34 -17.62 9.73 -13.69
N ASN A 35 -16.53 10.27 -14.24
CA ASN A 35 -15.29 9.52 -14.43
C ASN A 35 -14.63 9.13 -13.10
N ILE A 36 -14.64 10.02 -12.10
CA ILE A 36 -14.10 9.72 -10.77
C ILE A 36 -14.86 8.52 -10.16
N LEU A 37 -16.19 8.54 -10.19
CA LEU A 37 -16.98 7.43 -9.65
C LEU A 37 -16.79 6.14 -10.45
N ALA A 38 -16.72 6.23 -11.78
CA ALA A 38 -16.57 5.04 -12.62
C ALA A 38 -15.18 4.38 -12.47
N ALA A 39 -14.09 5.17 -12.44
CA ALA A 39 -12.73 4.66 -12.52
C ALA A 39 -11.99 4.58 -11.18
N SER A 40 -12.30 5.45 -10.22
CA SER A 40 -11.60 5.44 -8.94
C SER A 40 -12.07 4.28 -8.06
N ARG A 41 -11.15 3.79 -7.22
CA ARG A 41 -11.46 2.85 -6.15
C ARG A 41 -11.09 3.41 -4.77
N SER A 42 -10.71 4.69 -4.68
CA SER A 42 -10.40 5.34 -3.41
C SER A 42 -11.68 5.68 -2.65
N TYR A 43 -11.90 5.03 -1.51
CA TYR A 43 -13.09 5.25 -0.68
C TYR A 43 -13.31 6.73 -0.37
N ALA A 44 -12.26 7.45 0.05
CA ALA A 44 -12.34 8.86 0.44
C ALA A 44 -12.63 9.79 -0.75
N LEU A 45 -12.02 9.55 -1.91
CA LEU A 45 -12.26 10.35 -3.11
C LEU A 45 -13.68 10.13 -3.66
N LEU A 46 -14.13 8.87 -3.71
CA LEU A 46 -15.49 8.51 -4.11
C LEU A 46 -16.52 9.16 -3.16
N LEU A 47 -16.24 9.15 -1.86
CA LEU A 47 -17.09 9.77 -0.84
C LEU A 47 -17.19 11.28 -1.07
N TYR A 48 -16.05 11.93 -1.31
CA TYR A 48 -15.98 13.36 -1.55
C TYR A 48 -16.72 13.79 -2.81
N ALA A 49 -16.52 13.07 -3.92
CA ALA A 49 -17.22 13.32 -5.16
C ALA A 49 -18.74 13.20 -4.99
N TRP A 50 -19.18 12.13 -4.32
CA TRP A 50 -20.59 11.87 -4.07
C TRP A 50 -21.21 12.93 -3.13
N GLU A 51 -20.59 13.18 -1.98
CA GLU A 51 -21.09 14.15 -1.00
C GLU A 51 -21.14 15.56 -1.59
N GLY A 52 -20.06 15.97 -2.25
CA GLY A 52 -19.93 17.28 -2.87
C GLY A 52 -21.03 17.56 -3.87
N TRP A 53 -21.33 16.61 -4.77
CA TRP A 53 -22.38 16.77 -5.78
C TRP A 53 -23.75 16.93 -5.14
N HIS A 54 -24.09 16.04 -4.21
CA HIS A 54 -25.39 16.04 -3.53
C HIS A 54 -25.58 17.32 -2.72
N ASN A 55 -24.52 17.86 -2.10
CA ASN A 55 -24.57 19.13 -1.37
C ASN A 55 -24.72 20.33 -2.31
N ALA A 56 -23.89 20.39 -3.36
CA ALA A 56 -23.85 21.52 -4.30
C ALA A 56 -25.18 21.68 -5.07
N VAL A 57 -25.88 20.58 -5.34
CA VAL A 57 -27.13 20.58 -6.12
C VAL A 57 -28.37 20.47 -5.23
N GLY A 58 -28.39 19.53 -4.30
CA GLY A 58 -29.58 19.21 -3.51
C GLY A 58 -30.03 20.36 -2.61
N ILE A 59 -29.11 20.89 -1.79
CA ILE A 59 -29.41 21.95 -0.80
C ILE A 59 -30.09 23.17 -1.45
N PRO A 60 -29.55 23.79 -2.53
CA PRO A 60 -30.20 24.95 -3.15
C PRO A 60 -31.52 24.60 -3.88
N LEU A 61 -31.73 23.36 -4.32
CA LEU A 61 -32.97 22.94 -4.98
C LEU A 61 -34.13 22.74 -4.01
N LYS A 62 -33.87 22.37 -2.76
CA LYS A 62 -34.91 22.05 -1.76
C LYS A 62 -36.04 23.09 -1.67
N PRO A 63 -35.78 24.40 -1.44
CA PRO A 63 -36.85 25.39 -1.34
C PRO A 63 -37.58 25.65 -2.66
N LEU A 64 -36.91 25.47 -3.81
CA LEU A 64 -37.53 25.62 -5.13
C LEU A 64 -38.49 24.47 -5.42
N TYR A 65 -38.09 23.24 -5.07
CA TYR A 65 -38.90 22.04 -5.26
C TYR A 65 -40.17 22.06 -4.40
N GLN A 66 -40.10 22.60 -3.18
CA GLN A 66 -41.28 22.83 -2.33
C GLN A 66 -42.30 23.75 -3.01
N LYS A 67 -41.85 24.90 -3.52
CA LYS A 67 -42.71 25.86 -4.25
C LYS A 67 -43.29 25.24 -5.53
N PHE A 68 -42.46 24.50 -6.25
CA PHE A 68 -42.86 23.77 -7.44
C PHE A 68 -44.00 22.78 -7.13
N THR A 69 -43.82 21.94 -6.10
CA THR A 69 -44.79 20.91 -5.68
C THR A 69 -46.16 21.53 -5.39
N ALA A 70 -46.21 22.64 -4.64
CA ALA A 70 -47.44 23.35 -4.33
C ALA A 70 -48.16 23.86 -5.58
N LEU A 71 -47.42 24.48 -6.51
CA LEU A 71 -47.98 25.00 -7.76
C LEU A 71 -48.44 23.88 -8.71
N SER A 72 -47.67 22.80 -8.82
CA SER A 72 -48.02 21.65 -9.65
C SER A 72 -49.32 21.00 -9.17
N ASN A 73 -49.44 20.79 -7.85
CA ASN A 73 -50.68 20.26 -7.28
C ASN A 73 -51.86 21.20 -7.46
N ALA A 74 -51.66 22.52 -7.35
CA ALA A 74 -52.71 23.48 -7.59
C ALA A 74 -53.23 23.44 -9.03
N ALA A 75 -52.34 23.22 -10.01
CA ALA A 75 -52.72 23.08 -11.42
C ALA A 75 -53.58 21.83 -11.65
N TYR A 76 -53.09 20.64 -11.29
CA TYR A 76 -53.81 19.41 -11.60
C TYR A 76 -55.07 19.17 -10.74
N LYS A 77 -55.20 19.87 -9.61
CA LYS A 77 -56.47 19.96 -8.89
C LYS A 77 -57.56 20.70 -9.67
N GLN A 78 -57.20 21.66 -10.52
CA GLN A 78 -58.16 22.32 -11.42
C GLN A 78 -58.63 21.36 -12.52
N ASP A 79 -57.78 20.41 -12.91
CA ASP A 79 -58.10 19.35 -13.89
C ASP A 79 -58.83 18.14 -13.25
N GLY A 80 -59.20 18.22 -11.97
CA GLY A 80 -59.98 17.19 -11.27
C GLY A 80 -59.16 16.06 -10.63
N PHE A 81 -57.83 16.12 -10.64
CA PHE A 81 -56.97 15.14 -9.96
C PHE A 81 -56.71 15.53 -8.49
N SER A 82 -56.44 14.56 -7.63
CA SER A 82 -56.14 14.83 -6.20
C SER A 82 -54.81 15.60 -6.01
N ASP A 83 -53.83 15.30 -6.87
CA ASP A 83 -52.48 15.84 -6.86
C ASP A 83 -51.76 15.51 -8.18
N THR A 84 -50.54 16.03 -8.35
CA THR A 84 -49.71 15.79 -9.55
C THR A 84 -49.41 14.31 -9.76
N GLY A 85 -49.22 13.54 -8.68
CA GLY A 85 -48.93 12.11 -8.78
C GLY A 85 -50.13 11.32 -9.32
N ALA A 86 -51.36 11.68 -8.93
CA ALA A 86 -52.57 11.08 -9.47
C ALA A 86 -52.72 11.34 -10.98
N TYR A 87 -52.42 12.57 -11.43
CA TYR A 87 -52.36 12.88 -12.85
C TYR A 87 -51.33 11.99 -13.59
N TRP A 88 -50.12 11.84 -13.07
CA TRP A 88 -49.11 10.99 -13.71
C TRP A 88 -49.49 9.51 -13.78
N ARG A 89 -50.13 8.98 -12.74
CA ARG A 89 -50.60 7.58 -12.75
C ARG A 89 -51.74 7.36 -13.75
N SER A 90 -52.55 8.39 -14.02
CA SER A 90 -53.63 8.30 -15.01
C SER A 90 -53.15 8.01 -16.44
N TRP A 91 -51.88 8.32 -16.75
CA TRP A 91 -51.29 8.04 -18.07
C TRP A 91 -51.14 6.55 -18.38
N TYR A 92 -51.26 5.68 -17.37
CA TYR A 92 -51.22 4.23 -17.53
C TYR A 92 -52.62 3.60 -17.58
N ASP A 93 -53.70 4.40 -17.53
CA ASP A 93 -55.09 3.97 -17.69
C ASP A 93 -55.41 2.62 -17.00
N SER A 94 -54.93 2.47 -15.76
CA SER A 94 -55.11 1.27 -14.94
C SER A 94 -55.47 1.68 -13.51
N PRO A 95 -56.60 1.19 -12.96
CA PRO A 95 -57.01 1.47 -11.60
C PRO A 95 -56.14 0.74 -10.56
N THR A 96 -55.42 -0.32 -10.95
CA THR A 96 -54.56 -1.17 -10.09
C THR A 96 -53.07 -0.93 -10.34
N PHE A 97 -52.71 0.14 -11.05
CA PHE A 97 -51.34 0.36 -11.51
C PHE A 97 -50.31 0.31 -10.38
N THR A 98 -50.63 0.81 -9.18
CA THR A 98 -49.73 0.77 -8.03
C THR A 98 -49.48 -0.64 -7.51
N GLU A 99 -50.53 -1.45 -7.43
CA GLU A 99 -50.50 -2.85 -7.02
C GLU A 99 -49.78 -3.71 -8.07
N ASP A 100 -50.01 -3.44 -9.35
CA ASP A 100 -49.34 -4.12 -10.47
C ASP A 100 -47.82 -3.91 -10.40
N LEU A 101 -47.37 -2.67 -10.13
CA LEU A 101 -45.95 -2.36 -9.94
C LEU A 101 -45.33 -3.07 -8.74
N GLU A 102 -46.05 -3.15 -7.61
CA GLU A 102 -45.58 -3.84 -6.41
C GLU A 102 -45.45 -5.35 -6.66
N HIS A 103 -46.42 -5.95 -7.35
CA HIS A 103 -46.37 -7.35 -7.75
C HIS A 103 -45.18 -7.64 -8.69
N LEU A 104 -44.96 -6.80 -9.70
CA LEU A 104 -43.79 -6.91 -10.60
C LEU A 104 -42.47 -6.80 -9.82
N TYR A 105 -42.37 -5.86 -8.88
CA TYR A 105 -41.18 -5.72 -8.05
C TYR A 105 -40.90 -7.01 -7.25
N HIS A 106 -41.92 -7.60 -6.61
CA HIS A 106 -41.75 -8.84 -5.85
C HIS A 106 -41.37 -10.05 -6.71
N GLN A 107 -41.78 -10.10 -7.98
CA GLN A 107 -41.30 -11.11 -8.91
C GLN A 107 -39.78 -10.97 -9.20
N LEU A 108 -39.30 -9.72 -9.26
CA LEU A 108 -37.91 -9.39 -9.58
C LEU A 108 -36.97 -9.42 -8.36
N GLU A 109 -37.53 -9.25 -7.17
CA GLU A 109 -36.80 -9.14 -5.90
C GLU A 109 -35.81 -10.30 -5.63
N PRO A 110 -36.15 -11.59 -5.85
CA PRO A 110 -35.19 -12.68 -5.61
C PRO A 110 -33.90 -12.59 -6.44
N LEU A 111 -33.98 -12.17 -7.69
CA LEU A 111 -32.81 -11.96 -8.55
C LEU A 111 -31.99 -10.76 -8.05
N TYR A 112 -32.65 -9.64 -7.73
CA TYR A 112 -31.98 -8.47 -7.18
C TYR A 112 -31.23 -8.77 -5.88
N LEU A 113 -31.83 -9.50 -4.94
CA LEU A 113 -31.20 -9.86 -3.67
C LEU A 113 -29.94 -10.71 -3.85
N ASN A 114 -29.94 -11.61 -4.84
CA ASN A 114 -28.76 -12.42 -5.17
C ASN A 114 -27.63 -11.57 -5.79
N LEU A 115 -27.97 -10.66 -6.71
CA LEU A 115 -27.00 -9.72 -7.28
C LEU A 115 -26.41 -8.81 -6.20
N HIS A 116 -27.24 -8.25 -5.32
CA HIS A 116 -26.83 -7.38 -4.22
C HIS A 116 -25.85 -8.07 -3.27
N ALA A 117 -26.17 -9.29 -2.82
CA ALA A 117 -25.30 -10.05 -1.91
C ALA A 117 -23.93 -10.34 -2.53
N TYR A 118 -23.90 -10.74 -3.80
CA TYR A 118 -22.67 -11.01 -4.55
C TYR A 118 -21.78 -9.75 -4.68
N VAL A 119 -22.38 -8.62 -5.08
CA VAL A 119 -21.68 -7.32 -5.19
C VAL A 119 -21.17 -6.86 -3.83
N ARG A 120 -21.98 -6.99 -2.77
CA ARG A 120 -21.59 -6.62 -1.41
C ARG A 120 -20.37 -7.40 -0.94
N ARG A 121 -20.28 -8.69 -1.24
CA ARG A 121 -19.08 -9.50 -0.93
C ARG A 121 -17.84 -9.00 -1.69
N ALA A 122 -17.98 -8.67 -2.97
CA ALA A 122 -16.86 -8.15 -3.74
C ALA A 122 -16.36 -6.81 -3.18
N LEU A 123 -17.26 -5.89 -2.86
CA LEU A 123 -16.92 -4.64 -2.18
C LEU A 123 -16.27 -4.89 -0.81
N HIS A 124 -16.75 -5.87 -0.05
CA HIS A 124 -16.15 -6.26 1.22
C HIS A 124 -14.70 -6.75 1.07
N ARG A 125 -14.41 -7.58 0.06
CA ARG A 125 -13.03 -8.01 -0.22
C ARG A 125 -12.11 -6.82 -0.51
N ARG A 126 -12.65 -5.76 -1.11
CA ARG A 126 -11.90 -4.56 -1.49
C ARG A 126 -11.70 -3.56 -0.35
N TYR A 127 -12.77 -3.24 0.38
CA TYR A 127 -12.79 -2.15 1.36
C TYR A 127 -12.73 -2.62 2.82
N GLY A 128 -12.90 -3.93 3.05
CA GLY A 128 -12.86 -4.55 4.38
C GLY A 128 -14.07 -4.25 5.26
N ASP A 129 -14.11 -4.91 6.41
CA ASP A 129 -15.22 -4.92 7.37
C ASP A 129 -15.51 -3.53 7.96
N ARG A 130 -14.51 -2.63 7.95
CA ARG A 130 -14.66 -1.25 8.41
C ARG A 130 -15.69 -0.50 7.57
N PHE A 131 -15.66 -0.68 6.26
CA PHE A 131 -16.43 0.12 5.30
C PHE A 131 -17.56 -0.66 4.62
N ILE A 132 -17.62 -1.99 4.80
CA ILE A 132 -18.68 -2.84 4.25
C ILE A 132 -19.11 -3.86 5.30
N ASN A 133 -20.41 -3.94 5.56
CA ASN A 133 -21.00 -4.99 6.40
C ASN A 133 -21.78 -5.98 5.53
N LEU A 134 -21.39 -7.26 5.59
CA LEU A 134 -22.01 -8.36 4.81
C LEU A 134 -23.47 -8.64 5.16
N ARG A 135 -24.02 -8.01 6.19
CA ARG A 135 -25.41 -8.10 6.63
C ARG A 135 -26.14 -6.75 6.57
N GLY A 136 -25.44 -5.70 6.13
CA GLY A 136 -25.94 -4.33 6.05
C GLY A 136 -26.16 -3.84 4.61
N PRO A 137 -26.68 -2.61 4.45
CA PRO A 137 -26.81 -1.96 3.15
C PRO A 137 -25.44 -1.54 2.55
N ILE A 138 -25.37 -1.34 1.24
CA ILE A 138 -24.17 -0.88 0.53
C ILE A 138 -24.10 0.66 0.53
N PRO A 139 -22.95 1.29 0.82
CA PRO A 139 -22.77 2.73 0.69
C PRO A 139 -22.87 3.21 -0.77
N ALA A 140 -23.70 4.21 -1.05
CA ALA A 140 -24.02 4.63 -2.43
C ALA A 140 -22.79 4.98 -3.31
N HIS A 141 -21.81 5.69 -2.76
CA HIS A 141 -20.62 6.15 -3.49
C HIS A 141 -19.71 5.05 -4.06
N LEU A 142 -19.90 3.78 -3.70
CA LEU A 142 -19.01 2.68 -4.09
C LEU A 142 -19.45 1.92 -5.34
N LEU A 143 -20.60 2.27 -5.91
CA LEU A 143 -21.27 1.50 -6.96
C LEU A 143 -21.01 2.04 -8.38
N GLY A 144 -20.06 2.97 -8.52
CA GLY A 144 -19.57 3.42 -9.83
C GLY A 144 -20.43 4.44 -10.56
N ASP A 145 -21.58 4.82 -9.98
CA ASP A 145 -22.53 5.80 -10.50
C ASP A 145 -22.91 6.82 -9.42
N MET A 146 -23.12 8.09 -9.81
CA MET A 146 -23.43 9.20 -8.89
C MET A 146 -24.67 8.94 -8.03
N TRP A 147 -25.64 8.21 -8.56
CA TRP A 147 -26.88 7.89 -7.86
C TRP A 147 -26.93 6.44 -7.41
N ALA A 148 -25.88 5.64 -7.67
CA ALA A 148 -25.89 4.19 -7.51
C ALA A 148 -27.10 3.51 -8.19
N GLN A 149 -27.53 4.04 -9.34
CA GLN A 149 -28.64 3.49 -10.10
C GLN A 149 -28.20 2.34 -11.01
N SER A 150 -26.94 2.37 -11.46
CA SER A 150 -26.30 1.35 -12.30
C SER A 150 -24.98 0.96 -11.66
N TRP A 151 -24.61 -0.31 -11.72
CA TRP A 151 -23.42 -0.87 -11.08
C TRP A 151 -22.43 -1.45 -12.09
N ASP A 152 -22.63 -1.22 -13.39
CA ASP A 152 -21.79 -1.75 -14.46
C ASP A 152 -20.34 -1.23 -14.39
N LYS A 153 -20.11 -0.03 -13.85
CA LYS A 153 -18.77 0.58 -13.71
C LYS A 153 -17.87 -0.08 -12.67
N ILE A 154 -18.41 -1.01 -11.87
CA ILE A 154 -17.62 -1.84 -10.95
C ILE A 154 -17.42 -3.28 -11.46
N TYR A 155 -17.70 -3.54 -12.74
CA TYR A 155 -17.60 -4.87 -13.34
C TYR A 155 -16.23 -5.53 -13.16
N ASP A 156 -15.15 -4.75 -13.24
CA ASP A 156 -13.76 -5.19 -12.99
C ASP A 156 -13.57 -5.81 -11.59
N MET A 157 -14.34 -5.38 -10.59
CA MET A 157 -14.28 -5.92 -9.23
C MET A 157 -15.12 -7.18 -9.03
N VAL A 158 -16.10 -7.43 -9.90
CA VAL A 158 -17.14 -8.46 -9.71
C VAL A 158 -17.15 -9.50 -10.82
N VAL A 159 -16.31 -9.37 -11.84
CA VAL A 159 -16.21 -10.35 -12.94
C VAL A 159 -15.76 -11.71 -12.41
N PRO A 160 -16.51 -12.80 -12.64
CA PRO A 160 -16.16 -14.10 -12.09
C PRO A 160 -15.09 -14.85 -12.87
N PHE A 161 -15.05 -14.69 -14.20
CA PHE A 161 -14.11 -15.38 -15.07
C PHE A 161 -13.25 -14.36 -15.82
N SER A 162 -12.21 -13.86 -15.14
CA SER A 162 -11.37 -12.75 -15.63
C SER A 162 -10.42 -13.13 -16.77
N ASP A 163 -10.22 -14.43 -17.00
CA ASP A 163 -9.45 -14.99 -18.10
C ASP A 163 -10.23 -15.04 -19.42
N LYS A 164 -11.55 -14.82 -19.38
CA LYS A 164 -12.41 -14.77 -20.56
C LYS A 164 -12.41 -13.37 -21.19
N PRO A 165 -12.62 -13.26 -22.52
CA PRO A 165 -12.70 -11.97 -23.20
C PRO A 165 -13.83 -11.09 -22.63
N ASN A 166 -13.51 -9.82 -22.34
CA ASN A 166 -14.52 -8.82 -22.02
C ASN A 166 -15.21 -8.37 -23.31
N LEU A 167 -16.55 -8.28 -23.29
CA LEU A 167 -17.36 -7.84 -24.43
C LEU A 167 -17.30 -6.32 -24.68
N ASP A 168 -16.54 -5.56 -23.90
CA ASP A 168 -16.29 -4.14 -24.16
C ASP A 168 -15.40 -3.94 -25.39
N VAL A 169 -16.03 -3.52 -26.50
CA VAL A 169 -15.40 -3.27 -27.79
C VAL A 169 -14.90 -1.84 -27.99
N THR A 170 -14.89 -1.00 -26.94
CA THR A 170 -14.48 0.40 -27.03
C THR A 170 -13.07 0.57 -27.62
N SER A 171 -12.11 -0.26 -27.20
CA SER A 171 -10.74 -0.22 -27.75
C SER A 171 -10.70 -0.55 -29.24
N THR A 172 -11.50 -1.53 -29.68
CA THR A 172 -11.65 -1.91 -31.09
C THR A 172 -12.31 -0.80 -31.91
N MET A 173 -13.35 -0.14 -31.38
CA MET A 173 -14.00 1.01 -32.02
C MET A 173 -12.99 2.13 -32.28
N VAL A 174 -12.18 2.47 -31.27
CA VAL A 174 -11.13 3.49 -31.38
C VAL A 174 -10.05 3.08 -32.40
N GLN A 175 -9.58 1.83 -32.35
CA GLN A 175 -8.59 1.31 -33.32
C GLN A 175 -9.09 1.35 -34.77
N LYS A 176 -10.40 1.14 -34.98
CA LYS A 176 -11.06 1.19 -36.29
C LYS A 176 -11.46 2.62 -36.71
N GLY A 177 -11.17 3.64 -35.89
CA GLY A 177 -11.47 5.03 -36.20
C GLY A 177 -12.97 5.35 -36.22
N TRP A 178 -13.78 4.68 -35.39
CA TRP A 178 -15.19 5.01 -35.22
C TRP A 178 -15.34 6.43 -34.66
N ASN A 179 -16.37 7.14 -35.10
CA ASN A 179 -16.77 8.44 -34.58
C ASN A 179 -18.29 8.49 -34.35
N ALA A 180 -18.80 9.53 -33.69
CA ALA A 180 -20.22 9.64 -33.38
C ALA A 180 -21.10 9.50 -34.63
N THR A 181 -20.79 10.21 -35.72
CA THR A 181 -21.59 10.13 -36.97
C THR A 181 -21.65 8.68 -37.50
N HIS A 182 -20.54 7.94 -37.46
CA HIS A 182 -20.51 6.54 -37.85
C HIS A 182 -21.40 5.68 -36.95
N MET A 183 -21.39 5.89 -35.63
CA MET A 183 -22.27 5.18 -34.69
C MET A 183 -23.76 5.41 -35.00
N PHE A 184 -24.16 6.66 -35.30
CA PHE A 184 -25.53 6.97 -35.72
C PHE A 184 -25.89 6.32 -37.07
N ARG A 185 -24.94 6.18 -38.00
CA ARG A 185 -25.16 5.49 -39.28
C ARG A 185 -25.32 3.98 -39.10
N VAL A 186 -24.54 3.36 -38.23
CA VAL A 186 -24.70 1.94 -37.85
C VAL A 186 -26.07 1.73 -37.21
N ALA A 187 -26.50 2.63 -36.34
CA ALA A 187 -27.85 2.57 -35.78
C ALA A 187 -28.95 2.74 -36.84
N GLU A 188 -28.85 3.72 -37.74
CA GLU A 188 -29.78 3.85 -38.90
C GLU A 188 -29.85 2.56 -39.72
N GLU A 189 -28.71 1.93 -39.99
CA GLU A 189 -28.62 0.66 -40.72
C GLU A 189 -29.36 -0.45 -39.97
N PHE A 190 -29.19 -0.56 -38.65
CA PHE A 190 -29.95 -1.51 -37.84
C PHE A 190 -31.46 -1.35 -38.04
N PHE A 191 -31.99 -0.13 -37.92
CA PHE A 191 -33.44 0.12 -38.09
C PHE A 191 -33.92 -0.17 -39.52
N THR A 192 -33.16 0.27 -40.52
CA THR A 192 -33.55 0.05 -41.93
C THR A 192 -33.44 -1.42 -42.33
N SER A 193 -32.55 -2.20 -41.72
CA SER A 193 -32.46 -3.66 -41.89
C SER A 193 -33.74 -4.39 -41.47
N LEU A 194 -34.47 -3.83 -40.49
CA LEU A 194 -35.78 -4.32 -40.04
C LEU A 194 -36.93 -3.88 -40.97
N GLY A 195 -36.66 -3.04 -41.96
CA GLY A 195 -37.68 -2.46 -42.83
C GLY A 195 -38.40 -1.24 -42.24
N LEU A 196 -37.79 -0.58 -41.25
CA LEU A 196 -38.25 0.72 -40.74
C LEU A 196 -37.77 1.88 -41.63
N LEU A 197 -38.24 3.09 -41.35
CA LEU A 197 -37.97 4.27 -42.18
C LEU A 197 -36.52 4.76 -41.98
N PRO A 198 -35.81 5.26 -43.01
CA PRO A 198 -34.53 5.91 -42.82
C PRO A 198 -34.69 7.25 -42.08
N MET A 199 -33.61 7.76 -41.49
CA MET A 199 -33.64 9.08 -40.85
C MET A 199 -33.79 10.17 -41.93
N PRO A 200 -34.63 11.20 -41.69
CA PRO A 200 -34.83 12.27 -42.66
C PRO A 200 -33.57 13.14 -42.83
N PRO A 201 -33.39 13.82 -43.98
CA PRO A 201 -32.24 14.71 -44.19
C PRO A 201 -32.07 15.78 -43.09
N GLU A 202 -33.18 16.32 -42.57
CA GLU A 202 -33.21 17.30 -41.50
C GLU A 202 -32.58 16.77 -40.21
N PHE A 203 -32.77 15.49 -39.89
CA PHE A 203 -32.15 14.85 -38.72
C PHE A 203 -30.63 15.00 -38.77
N TRP A 204 -30.02 14.71 -39.91
CA TRP A 204 -28.57 14.76 -40.09
C TRP A 204 -28.03 16.19 -40.14
N ALA A 205 -28.78 17.12 -40.72
CA ALA A 205 -28.35 18.51 -40.87
C ALA A 205 -28.41 19.29 -39.55
N GLU A 206 -29.36 18.94 -38.68
CA GLU A 206 -29.78 19.81 -37.58
C GLU A 206 -29.65 19.20 -36.17
N SER A 207 -29.38 17.88 -36.06
CA SER A 207 -29.15 17.24 -34.77
C SER A 207 -27.78 17.61 -34.20
N MET A 208 -27.68 17.64 -32.87
CA MET A 208 -26.41 17.74 -32.17
C MET A 208 -25.97 16.33 -31.78
N LEU A 209 -25.08 15.73 -32.59
CA LEU A 209 -24.55 14.38 -32.36
C LEU A 209 -23.29 14.39 -31.49
N GLU A 210 -22.61 15.54 -31.41
CA GLU A 210 -21.37 15.73 -30.65
C GLU A 210 -21.45 17.04 -29.86
N LYS A 211 -20.62 17.15 -28.80
CA LYS A 211 -20.53 18.39 -28.02
C LYS A 211 -19.90 19.51 -28.88
N PRO A 212 -20.52 20.69 -28.99
CA PRO A 212 -19.95 21.80 -29.75
C PRO A 212 -18.59 22.24 -29.19
N SER A 213 -17.62 22.48 -30.08
CA SER A 213 -16.28 23.00 -29.73
C SER A 213 -16.22 24.54 -29.69
N ASP A 214 -17.36 25.21 -29.89
CA ASP A 214 -17.49 26.67 -30.01
C ASP A 214 -17.63 27.42 -28.67
N GLY A 215 -17.46 26.71 -27.55
CA GLY A 215 -17.50 27.28 -26.20
C GLY A 215 -18.91 27.43 -25.62
N ARG A 216 -19.98 27.02 -26.33
CA ARG A 216 -21.34 27.00 -25.76
C ARG A 216 -21.45 25.94 -24.66
N GLU A 217 -22.06 26.31 -23.54
CA GLU A 217 -22.48 25.35 -22.51
C GLU A 217 -23.79 24.67 -22.94
N VAL A 218 -23.80 23.33 -22.95
CA VAL A 218 -24.95 22.53 -23.36
C VAL A 218 -25.27 21.46 -22.31
N VAL A 219 -26.54 21.12 -22.18
CA VAL A 219 -26.99 19.98 -21.36
C VAL A 219 -26.73 18.69 -22.14
N CYS A 220 -25.72 17.92 -21.74
CA CYS A 220 -25.28 16.70 -22.42
C CYS A 220 -26.15 15.46 -22.18
N HIS A 221 -27.21 15.56 -21.36
CA HIS A 221 -28.21 14.50 -21.26
C HIS A 221 -28.90 14.31 -22.61
N ALA A 222 -28.83 13.08 -23.12
CA ALA A 222 -29.38 12.68 -24.41
C ALA A 222 -30.90 12.90 -24.46
N SER A 223 -31.42 13.23 -25.64
CA SER A 223 -32.85 13.41 -25.87
C SER A 223 -33.18 13.44 -27.35
N ALA A 224 -34.32 12.88 -27.72
CA ALA A 224 -34.94 12.98 -29.03
C ALA A 224 -36.13 13.96 -29.04
N TRP A 225 -36.39 14.58 -30.21
CA TRP A 225 -37.39 15.64 -30.37
C TRP A 225 -38.21 15.47 -31.65
N ASP A 226 -39.54 15.56 -31.53
CA ASP A 226 -40.49 15.79 -32.63
C ASP A 226 -40.87 17.27 -32.68
N PHE A 227 -40.64 17.95 -33.81
CA PHE A 227 -41.03 19.36 -34.02
C PHE A 227 -42.47 19.51 -34.55
N TYR A 228 -43.24 18.43 -34.56
CA TYR A 228 -44.68 18.33 -34.86
C TYR A 228 -45.08 18.73 -36.30
N ASN A 229 -44.11 19.02 -37.17
CA ASN A 229 -44.34 19.41 -38.57
C ASN A 229 -44.28 18.23 -39.56
N ARG A 230 -44.13 16.99 -39.06
CA ARG A 230 -44.01 15.72 -39.82
C ARG A 230 -42.73 15.56 -40.66
N LYS A 231 -41.80 16.49 -40.56
CA LYS A 231 -40.55 16.52 -41.34
C LYS A 231 -39.31 16.53 -40.47
N ASP A 232 -39.31 17.34 -39.42
CA ASP A 232 -38.16 17.66 -38.60
C ASP A 232 -38.18 16.88 -37.28
N PHE A 233 -37.19 16.00 -37.13
CA PHE A 233 -36.98 15.17 -35.96
C PHE A 233 -35.49 15.20 -35.65
N ARG A 234 -35.12 15.46 -34.39
CA ARG A 234 -33.71 15.71 -34.03
C ARG A 234 -33.32 14.98 -32.76
N ILE A 235 -32.02 14.76 -32.60
CA ILE A 235 -31.39 14.34 -31.35
C ILE A 235 -30.46 15.43 -30.83
N LYS A 236 -30.34 15.50 -29.51
CA LYS A 236 -29.32 16.26 -28.80
C LYS A 236 -28.56 15.32 -27.87
N GLN A 237 -27.33 14.96 -28.21
CA GLN A 237 -26.45 14.07 -27.45
C GLN A 237 -24.98 14.55 -27.55
N CYS A 238 -24.22 14.39 -26.48
CA CYS A 238 -22.77 14.62 -26.47
C CYS A 238 -22.05 13.27 -26.60
N THR A 239 -22.15 12.64 -27.77
CA THR A 239 -21.67 11.26 -27.97
C THR A 239 -20.14 11.18 -27.85
N GLN A 240 -19.67 10.15 -27.16
CA GLN A 240 -18.26 9.74 -27.11
C GLN A 240 -18.10 8.39 -27.80
N ASP A 241 -16.90 8.07 -28.27
CA ASP A 241 -16.64 6.87 -29.08
C ASP A 241 -16.48 5.61 -28.21
N THR A 242 -17.51 5.26 -27.44
CA THR A 242 -17.53 4.12 -26.51
C THR A 242 -18.69 3.15 -26.78
N MET A 243 -18.55 1.89 -26.35
CA MET A 243 -19.60 0.88 -26.48
C MET A 243 -20.91 1.30 -25.77
N ASP A 244 -20.82 1.91 -24.59
CA ASP A 244 -22.01 2.39 -23.87
C ASP A 244 -22.76 3.47 -24.65
N GLN A 245 -22.01 4.36 -25.31
CA GLN A 245 -22.59 5.39 -26.17
C GLN A 245 -23.17 4.78 -27.45
N LEU A 246 -22.63 3.66 -27.96
CA LEU A 246 -23.24 2.94 -29.08
C LEU A 246 -24.64 2.45 -28.72
N SER A 247 -24.81 1.88 -27.52
CA SER A 247 -26.12 1.49 -26.98
C SER A 247 -27.06 2.69 -26.82
N THR A 248 -26.54 3.79 -26.27
CA THR A 248 -27.32 5.05 -26.10
C THR A 248 -27.79 5.61 -27.44
N VAL A 249 -26.95 5.60 -28.47
CA VAL A 249 -27.31 6.06 -29.82
C VAL A 249 -28.48 5.24 -30.39
N HIS A 250 -28.46 3.91 -30.23
CA HIS A 250 -29.57 3.06 -30.68
C HIS A 250 -30.86 3.36 -29.89
N HIS A 251 -30.76 3.58 -28.58
CA HIS A 251 -31.89 3.95 -27.74
C HIS A 251 -32.55 5.26 -28.23
N GLU A 252 -31.77 6.33 -28.39
CA GLU A 252 -32.30 7.64 -28.79
C GLU A 252 -32.85 7.65 -30.21
N MET A 253 -32.20 6.92 -31.13
CA MET A 253 -32.75 6.76 -32.48
C MET A 253 -34.03 5.92 -32.51
N GLY A 254 -34.24 5.05 -31.52
CA GLY A 254 -35.50 4.35 -31.30
C GLY A 254 -36.65 5.30 -31.03
N HIS A 255 -36.42 6.36 -30.23
CA HIS A 255 -37.40 7.42 -30.03
C HIS A 255 -37.75 8.15 -31.33
N VAL A 256 -36.74 8.47 -32.13
CA VAL A 256 -36.93 9.11 -33.45
C VAL A 256 -37.73 8.20 -34.38
N GLN A 257 -37.47 6.89 -34.38
CA GLN A 257 -38.28 5.96 -35.15
C GLN A 257 -39.74 5.95 -34.71
N TYR A 258 -39.99 5.99 -33.40
CA TYR A 258 -41.36 6.09 -32.89
C TYR A 258 -42.05 7.33 -33.48
N TYR A 259 -41.38 8.49 -33.46
CA TYR A 259 -41.87 9.73 -34.06
C TYR A 259 -42.17 9.58 -35.55
N LEU A 260 -41.26 8.95 -36.31
CA LEU A 260 -41.42 8.74 -37.74
C LEU A 260 -42.62 7.84 -38.09
N GLN A 261 -42.92 6.83 -37.27
CA GLN A 261 -43.99 5.88 -37.55
C GLN A 261 -45.39 6.46 -37.27
N TYR A 262 -45.56 7.30 -36.24
CA TYR A 262 -46.86 7.90 -35.93
C TYR A 262 -47.04 9.33 -36.46
N LYS A 263 -46.09 9.88 -37.22
CA LYS A 263 -46.10 11.29 -37.69
C LYS A 263 -47.36 11.70 -38.45
N ASP A 264 -48.12 10.76 -38.99
CA ASP A 264 -49.36 11.03 -39.72
C ASP A 264 -50.62 11.02 -38.85
N GLN A 265 -50.52 10.59 -37.58
CA GLN A 265 -51.58 10.71 -36.58
C GLN A 265 -51.89 12.18 -36.28
N HIS A 266 -53.06 12.43 -35.67
CA HIS A 266 -53.39 13.74 -35.11
C HIS A 266 -52.36 14.14 -34.03
N VAL A 267 -51.99 15.41 -33.93
CA VAL A 267 -50.91 15.87 -33.04
C VAL A 267 -51.14 15.45 -31.58
N SER A 268 -52.41 15.43 -31.12
CA SER A 268 -52.76 14.98 -29.77
C SER A 268 -52.59 13.47 -29.52
N LEU A 269 -52.34 12.67 -30.57
CA LEU A 269 -52.15 11.22 -30.51
C LEU A 269 -50.70 10.81 -30.85
N ARG A 270 -49.80 11.79 -31.08
CA ARG A 270 -48.38 11.58 -31.42
C ARG A 270 -47.53 11.45 -30.17
N GLN A 271 -47.76 10.38 -29.45
CA GLN A 271 -46.97 9.96 -28.29
C GLN A 271 -47.08 8.44 -28.16
N GLY A 272 -46.20 7.81 -27.39
CA GLY A 272 -46.32 6.38 -27.12
C GLY A 272 -47.64 6.03 -26.41
N ALA A 273 -48.07 4.77 -26.51
CA ALA A 273 -49.31 4.29 -25.89
C ALA A 273 -49.40 4.61 -24.39
N ASN A 274 -48.27 4.57 -23.69
CA ASN A 274 -48.03 5.21 -22.40
C ASN A 274 -46.53 5.58 -22.30
N PRO A 275 -46.09 6.30 -21.25
CA PRO A 275 -44.68 6.69 -21.12
C PRO A 275 -43.70 5.50 -21.07
N GLY A 276 -44.10 4.36 -20.48
CA GLY A 276 -43.26 3.16 -20.42
C GLY A 276 -43.05 2.51 -21.78
N PHE A 277 -44.07 2.52 -22.65
CA PHE A 277 -43.92 2.10 -24.05
C PHE A 277 -42.90 2.95 -24.79
N HIS A 278 -42.95 4.27 -24.59
CA HIS A 278 -42.05 5.19 -25.27
C HIS A 278 -40.58 4.86 -24.95
N GLU A 279 -40.25 4.66 -23.68
CA GLU A 279 -38.90 4.26 -23.24
C GLU A 279 -38.52 2.83 -23.70
N ALA A 280 -39.45 1.86 -23.66
CA ALA A 280 -39.18 0.46 -23.97
C ALA A 280 -38.70 0.21 -25.40
N ILE A 281 -39.11 1.07 -26.35
CA ILE A 281 -38.71 0.96 -27.76
C ILE A 281 -37.24 1.30 -27.97
N GLY A 282 -36.73 2.31 -27.26
CA GLY A 282 -35.30 2.59 -27.30
C GLY A 282 -34.50 1.42 -26.71
N ASP A 283 -34.94 0.91 -25.57
CA ASP A 283 -34.22 -0.12 -24.81
C ASP A 283 -34.23 -1.51 -25.47
N VAL A 284 -35.35 -1.94 -26.07
CA VAL A 284 -35.46 -3.28 -26.69
C VAL A 284 -34.46 -3.51 -27.82
N LEU A 285 -34.10 -2.44 -28.54
CA LEU A 285 -33.19 -2.52 -29.67
C LEU A 285 -31.73 -2.60 -29.21
N ALA A 286 -31.40 -1.89 -28.13
CA ALA A 286 -30.10 -1.99 -27.49
C ALA A 286 -29.78 -3.42 -27.03
N LEU A 287 -30.79 -4.21 -26.62
CA LEU A 287 -30.61 -5.62 -26.24
C LEU A 287 -30.05 -6.49 -27.39
N SER A 288 -30.44 -6.23 -28.64
CA SER A 288 -29.92 -6.96 -29.81
C SER A 288 -28.51 -6.51 -30.19
N VAL A 289 -28.25 -5.21 -30.09
CA VAL A 289 -26.98 -4.57 -30.49
C VAL A 289 -25.82 -4.99 -29.60
N SER A 290 -26.09 -5.24 -28.32
CA SER A 290 -25.07 -5.65 -27.34
C SER A 290 -24.76 -7.16 -27.37
N THR A 291 -25.32 -7.94 -28.30
CA THR A 291 -25.02 -9.37 -28.40
C THR A 291 -23.66 -9.63 -29.07
N PRO A 292 -22.92 -10.67 -28.66
CA PRO A 292 -21.67 -11.05 -29.33
C PRO A 292 -21.85 -11.30 -30.84
N ALA A 293 -22.98 -11.90 -31.23
CA ALA A 293 -23.32 -12.16 -32.62
C ALA A 293 -23.47 -10.86 -33.43
N HIS A 294 -24.14 -9.85 -32.87
CA HIS A 294 -24.29 -8.55 -33.52
C HIS A 294 -22.94 -7.83 -33.65
N LEU A 295 -22.19 -7.74 -32.56
CA LEU A 295 -20.86 -7.11 -32.55
C LEU A 295 -19.90 -7.75 -33.55
N TYR A 296 -19.97 -9.07 -33.74
CA TYR A 296 -19.23 -9.77 -34.80
C TYR A 296 -19.68 -9.35 -36.20
N ARG A 297 -21.00 -9.29 -36.47
CA ARG A 297 -21.56 -8.89 -37.78
C ARG A 297 -21.15 -7.49 -38.20
N ILE A 298 -21.13 -6.54 -37.26
CA ILE A 298 -20.68 -5.15 -37.52
C ILE A 298 -19.15 -5.00 -37.45
N GLY A 299 -18.42 -6.12 -37.29
CA GLY A 299 -16.96 -6.16 -37.35
C GLY A 299 -16.25 -5.59 -36.11
N LEU A 300 -16.89 -5.54 -34.95
CA LEU A 300 -16.28 -5.14 -33.67
C LEU A 300 -15.73 -6.33 -32.85
N LEU A 301 -16.08 -7.56 -33.22
CA LEU A 301 -15.48 -8.79 -32.70
C LEU A 301 -14.92 -9.64 -33.85
N ASP A 302 -13.81 -10.34 -33.61
CA ASP A 302 -13.16 -11.22 -34.60
C ASP A 302 -13.74 -12.64 -34.62
N HIS A 303 -14.37 -13.07 -33.54
CA HIS A 303 -15.04 -14.36 -33.41
C HIS A 303 -16.14 -14.28 -32.35
N VAL A 304 -17.08 -15.21 -32.40
CA VAL A 304 -18.19 -15.32 -31.44
C VAL A 304 -17.91 -16.47 -30.48
N THR A 305 -17.91 -16.21 -29.17
CA THR A 305 -17.80 -17.22 -28.11
C THR A 305 -19.12 -17.38 -27.37
N HIS A 306 -19.58 -18.62 -27.21
CA HIS A 306 -20.83 -18.99 -26.53
C HIS A 306 -20.61 -20.12 -25.54
N ASP A 307 -19.58 -20.01 -24.70
CA ASP A 307 -19.39 -20.91 -23.57
C ASP A 307 -20.03 -20.35 -22.30
N LYS A 308 -20.35 -21.24 -21.35
CA LYS A 308 -21.05 -20.89 -20.11
C LYS A 308 -20.37 -19.73 -19.37
N GLU A 309 -19.05 -19.68 -19.30
CA GLU A 309 -18.33 -18.66 -18.54
C GLU A 309 -18.45 -17.28 -19.21
N SER A 310 -18.32 -17.23 -20.55
CA SER A 310 -18.55 -16.00 -21.33
C SER A 310 -19.99 -15.49 -21.21
N ASP A 311 -20.98 -16.38 -21.29
CA ASP A 311 -22.40 -16.01 -21.16
C ASP A 311 -22.72 -15.47 -19.75
N ILE A 312 -22.15 -16.07 -18.69
CA ILE A 312 -22.30 -15.56 -17.32
C ILE A 312 -21.65 -14.20 -17.16
N ASN A 313 -20.45 -13.99 -17.70
CA ASN A 313 -19.77 -12.69 -17.69
C ASN A 313 -20.64 -11.60 -18.36
N TYR A 314 -21.21 -11.89 -19.54
CA TYR A 314 -22.11 -10.98 -20.25
C TYR A 314 -23.37 -10.67 -19.45
N LEU A 315 -24.08 -11.71 -18.99
CA LEU A 315 -25.33 -11.58 -18.26
C LEU A 315 -25.14 -10.87 -16.91
N LEU A 316 -24.00 -11.07 -16.24
CA LEU A 316 -23.69 -10.34 -15.02
C LEU A 316 -23.49 -8.84 -15.30
N LYS A 317 -22.76 -8.48 -16.36
CA LYS A 317 -22.60 -7.07 -16.78
C LYS A 317 -23.97 -6.44 -17.07
N MET A 318 -24.82 -7.14 -17.82
CA MET A 318 -26.19 -6.71 -18.09
C MET A 318 -27.04 -6.59 -16.82
N ALA A 319 -26.85 -7.48 -15.83
CA ALA A 319 -27.60 -7.46 -14.58
C ALA A 319 -27.18 -6.25 -13.71
N LEU A 320 -25.89 -5.93 -13.65
CA LEU A 320 -25.38 -4.74 -12.98
C LEU A 320 -25.94 -3.43 -13.57
N GLU A 321 -26.32 -3.42 -14.85
CA GLU A 321 -26.95 -2.27 -15.49
C GLU A 321 -28.48 -2.26 -15.32
N LYS A 322 -29.16 -3.35 -15.70
CA LYS A 322 -30.63 -3.38 -15.81
C LYS A 322 -31.31 -3.84 -14.51
N ILE A 323 -30.80 -4.88 -13.85
CA ILE A 323 -31.39 -5.41 -12.62
C ILE A 323 -31.11 -4.50 -11.43
N ALA A 324 -29.88 -3.98 -11.31
CA ALA A 324 -29.52 -3.05 -10.25
C ALA A 324 -30.37 -1.76 -10.26
N PHE A 325 -30.80 -1.33 -11.45
CA PHE A 325 -31.59 -0.13 -11.65
C PHE A 325 -33.06 -0.30 -11.27
N LEU A 326 -33.66 -1.49 -11.44
CA LEU A 326 -35.10 -1.70 -11.25
C LEU A 326 -35.65 -1.15 -9.92
N PRO A 327 -35.05 -1.43 -8.74
CA PRO A 327 -35.58 -0.88 -7.50
C PRO A 327 -35.42 0.65 -7.42
N PHE A 328 -34.38 1.23 -8.04
CA PHE A 328 -34.25 2.68 -8.17
C PHE A 328 -35.39 3.26 -9.02
N GLY A 329 -35.61 2.69 -10.21
CA GLY A 329 -36.69 3.07 -11.12
C GLY A 329 -38.07 3.07 -10.44
N TYR A 330 -38.31 2.06 -9.61
CA TYR A 330 -39.53 1.91 -8.82
C TYR A 330 -39.66 2.97 -7.72
N LEU A 331 -38.62 3.17 -6.90
CA LEU A 331 -38.74 3.97 -5.68
C LEU A 331 -38.77 5.49 -5.90
N VAL A 332 -38.19 6.01 -6.99
CA VAL A 332 -38.11 7.47 -7.20
C VAL A 332 -39.50 8.11 -7.28
N ASP A 333 -40.42 7.47 -8.00
CA ASP A 333 -41.79 7.99 -8.11
C ASP A 333 -42.68 7.63 -6.94
N GLN A 334 -42.44 6.51 -6.26
CA GLN A 334 -43.07 6.23 -4.96
C GLN A 334 -42.78 7.37 -3.97
N TRP A 335 -41.52 7.84 -3.91
CA TRP A 335 -41.15 9.01 -3.12
C TRP A 335 -41.85 10.28 -3.61
N ARG A 336 -41.83 10.57 -4.92
CA ARG A 336 -42.48 11.78 -5.48
C ARG A 336 -43.98 11.79 -5.29
N TRP A 337 -44.66 10.65 -5.40
CA TRP A 337 -46.09 10.52 -5.12
C TRP A 337 -46.39 10.83 -3.65
N GLY A 338 -45.54 10.37 -2.72
CA GLY A 338 -45.62 10.77 -1.31
C GLY A 338 -45.44 12.28 -1.10
N VAL A 339 -44.54 12.92 -1.85
CA VAL A 339 -44.36 14.38 -1.82
C VAL A 339 -45.59 15.11 -2.37
N PHE A 340 -46.12 14.69 -3.52
CA PHE A 340 -47.29 15.32 -4.13
C PHE A 340 -48.56 15.12 -3.29
N SER A 341 -48.76 13.96 -2.68
CA SER A 341 -49.91 13.70 -1.81
C SER A 341 -49.80 14.37 -0.44
N GLY A 342 -48.63 14.91 -0.09
CA GLY A 342 -48.32 15.48 1.23
C GLY A 342 -47.97 14.46 2.32
N ARG A 343 -47.88 13.16 1.98
CA ARG A 343 -47.43 12.10 2.91
C ARG A 343 -45.98 12.30 3.34
N THR A 344 -45.15 12.83 2.43
CA THR A 344 -43.75 13.17 2.66
C THR A 344 -43.62 14.71 2.70
N PRO A 345 -43.77 15.35 3.87
CA PRO A 345 -43.62 16.79 4.01
C PRO A 345 -42.16 17.23 3.81
N PRO A 346 -41.88 18.53 3.60
CA PRO A 346 -40.54 19.03 3.33
C PRO A 346 -39.45 18.73 4.38
N SER A 347 -39.83 18.55 5.65
CA SER A 347 -38.91 18.12 6.71
C SER A 347 -38.47 16.65 6.54
N LEU A 348 -39.30 15.82 5.91
CA LEU A 348 -39.05 14.39 5.70
C LEU A 348 -38.53 14.05 4.30
N TYR A 349 -38.41 15.02 3.38
CA TYR A 349 -37.94 14.78 2.00
C TYR A 349 -36.71 13.87 1.93
N ASN A 350 -35.68 14.17 2.70
CA ASN A 350 -34.43 13.41 2.64
C ASN A 350 -34.49 12.09 3.43
N TYR A 351 -35.20 12.09 4.56
CA TYR A 351 -35.37 10.89 5.38
C TYR A 351 -36.15 9.81 4.61
N ASP A 352 -37.31 10.16 4.06
CA ASP A 352 -38.17 9.24 3.31
C ASP A 352 -37.47 8.75 2.03
N TRP A 353 -36.69 9.60 1.38
CA TRP A 353 -35.85 9.22 0.23
C TRP A 353 -34.90 8.09 0.62
N TRP A 354 -34.11 8.27 1.68
CA TRP A 354 -33.16 7.25 2.12
C TRP A 354 -33.82 6.02 2.74
N TYR A 355 -34.99 6.18 3.36
CA TYR A 355 -35.80 5.06 3.80
C TYR A 355 -36.19 4.17 2.62
N LEU A 356 -36.73 4.74 1.54
CA LEU A 356 -37.12 3.97 0.35
C LEU A 356 -35.91 3.38 -0.39
N ARG A 357 -34.81 4.13 -0.50
CA ARG A 357 -33.51 3.65 -1.02
C ARG A 357 -33.01 2.44 -0.24
N THR A 358 -33.05 2.49 1.08
CA THR A 358 -32.62 1.36 1.92
C THR A 358 -33.62 0.21 1.82
N LYS A 359 -34.94 0.47 1.79
CA LYS A 359 -35.99 -0.56 1.74
C LYS A 359 -35.96 -1.37 0.45
N TYR A 360 -35.80 -0.72 -0.71
CA TYR A 360 -35.92 -1.39 -2.01
C TYR A 360 -34.56 -1.68 -2.66
N GLN A 361 -33.54 -0.83 -2.47
CA GLN A 361 -32.21 -1.10 -3.02
C GLN A 361 -31.24 -1.71 -2.01
N GLY A 362 -31.45 -1.57 -0.70
CA GLY A 362 -30.41 -1.91 0.27
C GLY A 362 -29.17 -1.05 0.11
N ILE A 363 -29.36 0.22 -0.25
CA ILE A 363 -28.31 1.23 -0.38
C ILE A 363 -28.51 2.29 0.68
N CYS A 364 -27.43 2.65 1.38
CA CYS A 364 -27.44 3.67 2.42
C CYS A 364 -26.65 4.94 2.01
N PRO A 365 -26.93 6.09 2.63
CA PRO A 365 -26.06 7.25 2.47
C PRO A 365 -24.71 6.94 3.12
N PRO A 366 -23.59 7.30 2.47
CA PRO A 366 -22.26 7.03 3.01
C PRO A 366 -21.84 8.01 4.12
N VAL A 367 -22.57 9.10 4.29
CA VAL A 367 -22.41 10.10 5.36
C VAL A 367 -23.76 10.36 6.02
N VAL A 368 -23.73 10.87 7.25
CA VAL A 368 -24.94 11.27 7.96
C VAL A 368 -25.64 12.40 7.21
N ARG A 369 -26.93 12.22 6.95
CA ARG A 369 -27.78 13.20 6.29
C ARG A 369 -28.87 13.69 7.23
N ASN A 370 -29.11 14.99 7.24
CA ASN A 370 -30.14 15.64 8.06
C ASN A 370 -31.21 16.31 7.16
N GLU A 371 -32.15 17.03 7.78
CA GLU A 371 -33.23 17.69 7.04
C GLU A 371 -32.78 18.82 6.12
N THR A 372 -31.60 19.44 6.28
CA THR A 372 -31.17 20.52 5.37
C THR A 372 -30.76 19.98 3.99
N HIS A 373 -30.43 18.69 3.91
CA HIS A 373 -30.06 18.00 2.68
C HIS A 373 -31.29 17.67 1.82
N PHE A 374 -31.06 17.47 0.52
CA PHE A 374 -32.09 17.09 -0.44
C PHE A 374 -31.47 16.26 -1.57
N ASP A 375 -31.09 15.03 -1.23
CA ASP A 375 -30.33 14.13 -2.10
C ASP A 375 -31.15 13.69 -3.33
N ALA A 376 -32.48 13.57 -3.20
CA ALA A 376 -33.38 13.36 -4.34
C ALA A 376 -33.23 14.45 -5.41
N GLY A 377 -32.98 15.70 -5.02
CA GLY A 377 -32.77 16.81 -5.93
C GLY A 377 -31.48 16.71 -6.76
N ALA A 378 -30.52 15.89 -6.33
CA ALA A 378 -29.26 15.68 -7.04
C ALA A 378 -29.40 14.76 -8.27
N LYS A 379 -30.58 14.19 -8.53
CA LYS A 379 -30.91 13.40 -9.73
C LYS A 379 -31.72 14.23 -10.73
N PHE A 380 -31.20 14.43 -11.95
CA PHE A 380 -31.74 15.35 -12.97
C PHE A 380 -33.26 15.30 -13.17
N HIS A 381 -33.84 14.10 -13.25
CA HIS A 381 -35.27 13.91 -13.51
C HIS A 381 -36.18 14.47 -12.41
N VAL A 382 -35.67 14.69 -11.20
CA VAL A 382 -36.42 15.30 -10.09
C VAL A 382 -36.61 16.81 -10.31
N PRO A 383 -35.57 17.66 -10.41
CA PRO A 383 -35.73 19.07 -10.74
C PRO A 383 -36.27 19.32 -12.16
N ASN A 384 -36.07 18.40 -13.11
CA ASN A 384 -36.65 18.49 -14.45
C ASN A 384 -38.09 17.96 -14.54
N VAL A 385 -38.62 17.36 -13.46
CA VAL A 385 -40.03 16.96 -13.33
C VAL A 385 -40.45 15.93 -14.39
N THR A 386 -39.53 15.04 -14.75
CA THR A 386 -39.81 13.92 -15.65
C THR A 386 -40.21 12.70 -14.81
N PRO A 387 -41.44 12.14 -14.96
CA PRO A 387 -41.87 10.94 -14.22
C PRO A 387 -40.90 9.78 -14.47
N TYR A 388 -40.45 9.10 -13.42
CA TYR A 388 -39.35 8.14 -13.47
C TYR A 388 -39.85 6.69 -13.54
N ILE A 389 -41.09 6.44 -13.08
CA ILE A 389 -41.71 5.12 -13.11
C ILE A 389 -41.82 4.55 -14.53
N ARG A 390 -41.78 5.42 -15.54
CA ARG A 390 -41.69 5.05 -16.95
C ARG A 390 -40.53 4.09 -17.22
N TYR A 391 -39.40 4.24 -16.54
CA TYR A 391 -38.21 3.41 -16.76
C TYR A 391 -38.37 2.03 -16.11
N PHE A 392 -39.07 1.93 -14.98
CA PHE A 392 -39.41 0.63 -14.39
C PHE A 392 -40.35 -0.15 -15.30
N VAL A 393 -41.41 0.51 -15.80
CA VAL A 393 -42.34 -0.10 -16.76
C VAL A 393 -41.63 -0.44 -18.08
N SER A 394 -40.74 0.45 -18.55
CA SER A 394 -39.89 0.23 -19.73
C SER A 394 -39.12 -1.07 -19.60
N PHE A 395 -38.48 -1.28 -18.45
CA PHE A 395 -37.64 -2.44 -18.26
C PHE A 395 -38.41 -3.75 -18.21
N VAL A 396 -39.68 -3.75 -17.83
CA VAL A 396 -40.53 -4.95 -17.97
C VAL A 396 -40.93 -5.13 -19.43
N LEU A 397 -41.44 -4.07 -20.06
CA LEU A 397 -41.94 -4.10 -21.44
C LEU A 397 -40.85 -4.46 -22.47
N GLN A 398 -39.62 -3.95 -22.31
CA GLN A 398 -38.55 -4.21 -23.29
C GLN A 398 -38.27 -5.70 -23.44
N PHE A 399 -38.33 -6.51 -22.37
CA PHE A 399 -38.07 -7.94 -22.46
C PHE A 399 -39.30 -8.70 -22.98
N GLN A 400 -40.52 -8.24 -22.67
CA GLN A 400 -41.73 -8.76 -23.31
C GLN A 400 -41.71 -8.51 -24.83
N PHE A 401 -41.30 -7.31 -25.25
CA PHE A 401 -41.12 -6.97 -26.66
C PHE A 401 -39.99 -7.77 -27.29
N HIS A 402 -38.84 -7.88 -26.62
CA HIS A 402 -37.70 -8.66 -27.11
C HIS A 402 -38.10 -10.11 -27.36
N GLN A 403 -38.75 -10.77 -26.41
CA GLN A 403 -39.24 -12.14 -26.57
C GLN A 403 -40.19 -12.29 -27.76
N ALA A 404 -41.14 -11.37 -27.93
CA ALA A 404 -42.07 -11.39 -29.05
C ALA A 404 -41.36 -11.17 -30.40
N LEU A 405 -40.41 -10.23 -30.48
CA LEU A 405 -39.64 -9.96 -31.70
C LEU A 405 -38.70 -11.11 -32.05
N CYS A 406 -38.04 -11.71 -31.06
CA CYS A 406 -37.19 -12.88 -31.24
C CYS A 406 -37.95 -14.08 -31.79
N LYS A 407 -39.20 -14.27 -31.32
CA LYS A 407 -40.09 -15.30 -31.84
C LYS A 407 -40.43 -15.05 -33.32
N GLU A 408 -40.74 -13.82 -33.71
CA GLU A 408 -40.97 -13.46 -35.12
C GLU A 408 -39.70 -13.56 -35.97
N ALA A 409 -38.53 -13.31 -35.39
CA ALA A 409 -37.24 -13.52 -36.04
C ALA A 409 -36.86 -15.00 -36.19
N GLY A 410 -37.66 -15.93 -35.66
CA GLY A 410 -37.42 -17.36 -35.75
C GLY A 410 -36.36 -17.90 -34.79
N HIS A 411 -35.97 -17.13 -33.77
CA HIS A 411 -34.96 -17.55 -32.78
C HIS A 411 -35.46 -18.73 -31.93
N GLN A 412 -34.62 -19.74 -31.75
CA GLN A 412 -34.94 -20.96 -30.97
C GLN A 412 -34.05 -21.15 -29.73
N GLY A 413 -33.03 -20.30 -29.54
CA GLY A 413 -32.08 -20.39 -28.44
C GLY A 413 -32.49 -19.60 -27.19
N PRO A 414 -31.60 -19.49 -26.19
CA PRO A 414 -31.79 -18.62 -25.04
C PRO A 414 -32.06 -17.17 -25.44
N LEU A 415 -32.93 -16.48 -24.72
CA LEU A 415 -33.39 -15.14 -25.11
C LEU A 415 -32.26 -14.10 -25.17
N HIS A 416 -31.23 -14.24 -24.33
CA HIS A 416 -30.06 -13.35 -24.30
C HIS A 416 -29.10 -13.51 -25.50
N GLN A 417 -29.30 -14.53 -26.34
CA GLN A 417 -28.52 -14.72 -27.56
C GLN A 417 -29.27 -14.24 -28.81
N CYS A 418 -30.51 -13.76 -28.66
CA CYS A 418 -31.31 -13.31 -29.77
C CYS A 418 -30.84 -11.95 -30.30
N ASP A 419 -30.59 -11.89 -31.61
CA ASP A 419 -30.36 -10.67 -32.37
C ASP A 419 -31.40 -10.59 -33.50
N ILE A 420 -32.27 -9.58 -33.45
CA ILE A 420 -33.35 -9.39 -34.43
C ILE A 420 -32.89 -8.71 -35.72
N TYR A 421 -31.62 -8.30 -35.82
CA TYR A 421 -31.03 -7.64 -36.98
C TYR A 421 -31.37 -8.37 -38.30
N GLN A 422 -31.75 -7.60 -39.33
CA GLN A 422 -32.21 -8.10 -40.65
C GLN A 422 -33.52 -8.91 -40.64
N SER A 423 -34.24 -9.02 -39.52
CA SER A 423 -35.57 -9.63 -39.48
C SER A 423 -36.66 -8.64 -39.87
N THR A 424 -37.02 -8.63 -41.15
CA THR A 424 -38.14 -7.83 -41.66
C THR A 424 -39.50 -8.25 -41.07
N GLN A 425 -39.65 -9.49 -40.61
CA GLN A 425 -40.85 -9.97 -39.91
C GLN A 425 -40.97 -9.32 -38.53
N ALA A 426 -39.89 -9.35 -37.73
CA ALA A 426 -39.84 -8.65 -36.46
C ALA A 426 -40.05 -7.13 -36.64
N GLY A 427 -39.41 -6.55 -37.66
CA GLY A 427 -39.57 -5.14 -37.99
C GLY A 427 -40.98 -4.75 -38.43
N ALA A 428 -41.69 -5.59 -39.19
CA ALA A 428 -43.09 -5.36 -39.55
C ALA A 428 -44.00 -5.33 -38.31
N LYS A 429 -43.74 -6.22 -37.35
CA LYS A 429 -44.46 -6.27 -36.07
C LYS A 429 -44.16 -5.05 -35.21
N LEU A 430 -42.88 -4.68 -35.08
CA LEU A 430 -42.45 -3.46 -34.39
C LEU A 430 -43.09 -2.21 -35.02
N ARG A 431 -43.10 -2.11 -36.35
CA ARG A 431 -43.72 -0.99 -37.08
C ARG A 431 -45.20 -0.83 -36.74
N ALA A 432 -45.95 -1.94 -36.72
CA ALA A 432 -47.38 -1.92 -36.42
C ALA A 432 -47.66 -1.36 -35.01
N LEU A 433 -46.83 -1.75 -34.03
CA LEU A 433 -46.88 -1.20 -32.67
C LEU A 433 -46.60 0.31 -32.66
N LEU A 434 -45.52 0.74 -33.31
CA LEU A 434 -45.10 2.16 -33.32
C LEU A 434 -46.14 3.07 -34.02
N GLN A 435 -46.79 2.59 -35.08
CA GLN A 435 -47.81 3.36 -35.83
C GLN A 435 -49.07 3.66 -35.01
N ALA A 436 -49.37 2.84 -34.00
CA ALA A 436 -50.54 3.04 -33.14
C ALA A 436 -50.42 4.33 -32.32
N GLY A 437 -49.20 4.74 -31.91
CA GLY A 437 -49.01 5.85 -31.00
C GLY A 437 -49.92 5.72 -29.76
N SER A 438 -50.59 6.80 -29.37
CA SER A 438 -51.59 6.78 -28.30
C SER A 438 -53.03 6.75 -28.81
N SER A 439 -53.25 6.30 -30.05
CA SER A 439 -54.58 6.26 -30.66
C SER A 439 -55.49 5.15 -30.13
N ARG A 440 -54.92 4.19 -29.39
CA ARG A 440 -55.62 3.03 -28.80
C ARG A 440 -55.18 2.81 -27.35
N PRO A 441 -55.99 2.15 -26.50
CA PRO A 441 -55.58 1.73 -25.17
C PRO A 441 -54.30 0.88 -25.23
N TRP A 442 -53.34 1.15 -24.35
CA TRP A 442 -52.03 0.50 -24.41
C TRP A 442 -52.11 -1.01 -24.20
N GLN A 443 -53.11 -1.50 -23.47
CA GLN A 443 -53.37 -2.92 -23.23
C GLN A 443 -53.68 -3.65 -24.53
N GLU A 444 -54.45 -3.03 -25.43
CA GLU A 444 -54.74 -3.61 -26.74
C GLU A 444 -53.49 -3.63 -27.63
N VAL A 445 -52.72 -2.55 -27.61
CA VAL A 445 -51.45 -2.44 -28.36
C VAL A 445 -50.43 -3.47 -27.83
N LEU A 446 -50.39 -3.69 -26.52
CA LEU A 446 -49.57 -4.73 -25.90
C LEU A 446 -50.01 -6.12 -26.38
N LYS A 447 -51.32 -6.39 -26.36
CA LYS A 447 -51.88 -7.67 -26.76
C LYS A 447 -51.58 -8.01 -28.22
N ASP A 448 -51.65 -7.04 -29.11
CA ASP A 448 -51.28 -7.21 -30.52
C ASP A 448 -49.77 -7.56 -30.68
N MET A 449 -48.93 -7.03 -29.79
CA MET A 449 -47.48 -7.23 -29.81
C MET A 449 -47.03 -8.56 -29.18
N VAL A 450 -47.45 -8.82 -27.94
CA VAL A 450 -46.93 -9.91 -27.11
C VAL A 450 -47.97 -11.01 -26.83
N GLY A 451 -49.23 -10.81 -27.23
CA GLY A 451 -50.33 -11.76 -27.03
C GLY A 451 -51.05 -11.65 -25.69
N SER A 452 -50.65 -10.72 -24.82
CA SER A 452 -51.22 -10.45 -23.49
C SER A 452 -51.50 -8.97 -23.31
N ASP A 453 -52.53 -8.61 -22.53
CA ASP A 453 -52.88 -7.23 -22.17
C ASP A 453 -52.23 -6.77 -20.86
N SER A 454 -51.42 -7.62 -20.22
CA SER A 454 -50.83 -7.41 -18.89
C SER A 454 -49.31 -7.28 -18.93
N LEU A 455 -48.76 -6.46 -18.03
CA LEU A 455 -47.31 -6.38 -17.78
C LEU A 455 -46.82 -7.67 -17.13
N ASP A 456 -45.69 -8.20 -17.59
CA ASP A 456 -45.15 -9.48 -17.15
C ASP A 456 -43.61 -9.45 -17.08
N ALA A 457 -43.05 -9.71 -15.90
CA ALA A 457 -41.61 -9.77 -15.68
C ALA A 457 -40.99 -11.12 -16.08
N GLN A 458 -41.77 -12.15 -16.43
CA GLN A 458 -41.25 -13.47 -16.77
C GLN A 458 -40.22 -13.44 -17.91
N PRO A 459 -40.41 -12.72 -19.03
CA PRO A 459 -39.39 -12.67 -20.09
C PRO A 459 -38.05 -12.06 -19.65
N LEU A 460 -38.08 -11.12 -18.69
CA LEU A 460 -36.89 -10.57 -18.07
C LEU A 460 -36.20 -11.63 -17.20
N LEU A 461 -36.96 -12.35 -16.37
CA LEU A 461 -36.43 -13.43 -15.53
C LEU A 461 -35.81 -14.56 -16.39
N ASP A 462 -36.46 -14.91 -17.50
CA ASP A 462 -35.97 -15.91 -18.45
C ASP A 462 -34.65 -15.46 -19.12
N TYR A 463 -34.53 -14.17 -19.46
CA TYR A 463 -33.30 -13.61 -20.02
C TYR A 463 -32.10 -13.80 -19.08
N PHE A 464 -32.30 -13.51 -17.78
CA PHE A 464 -31.26 -13.55 -16.75
C PHE A 464 -31.16 -14.89 -16.01
N GLN A 465 -31.91 -15.91 -16.43
CA GLN A 465 -31.98 -17.19 -15.74
C GLN A 465 -30.59 -17.84 -15.51
N PRO A 466 -29.65 -17.86 -16.48
CA PRO A 466 -28.36 -18.51 -16.27
C PRO A 466 -27.52 -17.83 -15.17
N VAL A 467 -27.45 -16.49 -15.17
CA VAL A 467 -26.72 -15.75 -14.13
C VAL A 467 -27.45 -15.79 -12.78
N THR A 468 -28.77 -15.89 -12.77
CA THR A 468 -29.57 -16.07 -11.55
C THR A 468 -29.18 -17.35 -10.82
N GLN A 469 -29.14 -18.48 -11.55
CA GLN A 469 -28.74 -19.77 -10.97
C GLN A 469 -27.29 -19.72 -10.47
N TRP A 470 -26.39 -19.16 -11.27
CA TRP A 470 -24.99 -19.03 -10.90
C TRP A 470 -24.80 -18.16 -9.64
N LEU A 471 -25.48 -17.02 -9.53
CA LEU A 471 -25.43 -16.16 -8.34
C LEU A 471 -25.94 -16.89 -7.09
N GLN A 472 -27.02 -17.66 -7.20
CA GLN A 472 -27.56 -18.47 -6.10
C GLN A 472 -26.52 -19.49 -5.60
N GLU A 473 -25.87 -20.20 -6.51
CA GLU A 473 -24.80 -21.16 -6.18
C GLU A 473 -23.63 -20.47 -5.48
N GLN A 474 -23.15 -19.34 -6.02
CA GLN A 474 -22.02 -18.60 -5.44
C GLN A 474 -22.34 -18.02 -4.06
N ASN A 475 -23.53 -17.44 -3.89
CA ASN A 475 -23.95 -16.88 -2.61
C ASN A 475 -24.12 -17.98 -1.55
N GLN A 476 -24.65 -19.14 -1.94
CA GLN A 476 -24.78 -20.29 -1.04
C GLN A 476 -23.41 -20.84 -0.62
N GLN A 477 -22.47 -20.98 -1.56
CA GLN A 477 -21.10 -21.46 -1.27
C GLN A 477 -20.35 -20.53 -0.32
N ASN A 478 -20.55 -19.21 -0.44
CA ASN A 478 -19.91 -18.22 0.43
C ASN A 478 -20.66 -17.96 1.74
N GLY A 479 -21.82 -18.60 1.96
CA GLY A 479 -22.65 -18.39 3.14
C GLY A 479 -23.21 -16.96 3.24
N GLU A 480 -23.55 -16.34 2.10
CA GLU A 480 -24.05 -14.97 2.06
C GLU A 480 -25.45 -14.83 2.66
N VAL A 481 -25.68 -13.69 3.31
CA VAL A 481 -27.01 -13.30 3.78
C VAL A 481 -27.72 -12.54 2.67
N LEU A 482 -28.80 -13.08 2.11
CA LEU A 482 -29.63 -12.32 1.18
C LEU A 482 -30.36 -11.19 1.91
N GLY A 483 -30.35 -9.99 1.32
CA GLY A 483 -30.87 -8.78 1.95
C GLY A 483 -29.96 -8.19 3.01
N TRP A 484 -30.48 -7.26 3.82
CA TRP A 484 -29.72 -6.46 4.78
C TRP A 484 -30.45 -6.38 6.14
N PRO A 485 -30.43 -7.45 6.95
CA PRO A 485 -31.10 -7.45 8.25
C PRO A 485 -30.56 -6.39 9.22
N GLU A 486 -29.30 -5.96 9.05
CA GLU A 486 -28.70 -4.87 9.84
C GLU A 486 -29.00 -3.50 9.22
N TYR A 487 -30.29 -3.18 9.12
CA TYR A 487 -30.84 -2.04 8.37
C TYR A 487 -30.26 -0.65 8.76
N GLN A 488 -29.85 -0.50 10.02
CA GLN A 488 -29.33 0.75 10.58
C GLN A 488 -27.81 0.92 10.41
N TRP A 489 -27.10 -0.10 9.93
CA TRP A 489 -25.65 0.01 9.76
C TRP A 489 -25.29 1.10 8.73
N ARG A 490 -24.26 1.89 9.05
CA ARG A 490 -23.69 2.93 8.20
C ARG A 490 -22.16 2.85 8.29
N PRO A 491 -21.42 3.15 7.20
CA PRO A 491 -19.97 3.15 7.27
C PRO A 491 -19.46 4.32 8.13
N PRO A 492 -18.31 4.15 8.81
CA PRO A 492 -17.66 5.24 9.54
C PRO A 492 -17.00 6.23 8.58
N MET A 493 -16.72 7.44 9.08
CA MET A 493 -15.90 8.41 8.37
C MET A 493 -14.43 7.97 8.33
N PRO A 494 -13.69 8.25 7.23
CA PRO A 494 -12.24 8.07 7.19
C PRO A 494 -11.52 9.00 8.18
N ASP A 495 -10.42 8.55 8.81
CA ASP A 495 -9.80 9.19 9.98
C ASP A 495 -9.23 10.61 9.76
N ASN A 496 -9.11 11.08 8.51
CA ASN A 496 -8.62 12.42 8.17
C ASN A 496 -9.50 13.14 7.12
N TYR A 497 -10.71 12.67 6.86
CA TYR A 497 -11.54 13.25 5.79
C TYR A 497 -11.91 14.73 6.07
N PRO A 498 -11.82 15.64 5.08
CA PRO A 498 -11.54 15.42 3.66
C PRO A 498 -10.06 15.61 3.25
N GLU A 499 -9.12 15.66 4.19
CA GLU A 499 -7.69 15.73 3.91
C GLU A 499 -7.20 14.37 3.36
N GLY A 500 -6.33 14.40 2.34
CA GLY A 500 -5.76 13.18 1.75
C GLY A 500 -6.63 12.47 0.71
N ILE A 501 -7.70 13.09 0.19
CA ILE A 501 -8.49 12.54 -0.92
C ILE A 501 -7.68 12.39 -2.23
N ASP A 502 -6.53 13.05 -2.32
CA ASP A 502 -5.54 12.95 -3.39
C ASP A 502 -4.57 11.76 -3.24
N LEU A 503 -4.57 11.08 -2.08
CA LEU A 503 -3.74 9.92 -1.84
C LEU A 503 -4.35 8.66 -2.46
N VAL A 504 -3.46 7.78 -2.95
CA VAL A 504 -3.80 6.48 -3.53
C VAL A 504 -4.02 5.48 -2.40
N SER A 505 -5.22 4.90 -2.36
CA SER A 505 -5.55 3.80 -1.42
C SER A 505 -5.73 2.45 -2.13
N ASP A 506 -5.37 2.36 -3.41
CA ASP A 506 -5.46 1.13 -4.20
C ASP A 506 -4.27 0.19 -3.96
N GLU A 507 -4.53 -0.95 -3.33
CA GLU A 507 -3.51 -1.98 -3.12
C GLU A 507 -2.95 -2.61 -4.41
N ALA A 508 -3.71 -2.63 -5.51
CA ALA A 508 -3.22 -3.16 -6.78
C ALA A 508 -2.19 -2.21 -7.41
N GLU A 509 -2.41 -0.90 -7.29
CA GLU A 509 -1.40 0.10 -7.68
C GLU A 509 -0.18 0.05 -6.76
N ALA A 510 -0.39 -0.13 -5.46
CA ALA A 510 0.67 -0.35 -4.49
C ALA A 510 1.51 -1.60 -4.81
N SER A 511 0.89 -2.70 -5.25
CA SER A 511 1.61 -3.92 -5.65
C SER A 511 2.55 -3.68 -6.81
N ARG A 512 2.06 -3.04 -7.88
CA ARG A 512 2.89 -2.68 -9.03
C ARG A 512 4.03 -1.72 -8.62
N PHE A 513 3.75 -0.80 -7.71
CA PHE A 513 4.75 0.12 -7.17
C PHE A 513 5.88 -0.62 -6.43
N VAL A 514 5.57 -1.52 -5.50
CA VAL A 514 6.60 -2.22 -4.71
C VAL A 514 7.41 -3.21 -5.57
N GLU A 515 6.79 -3.82 -6.58
CA GLU A 515 7.48 -4.69 -7.55
C GLU A 515 8.52 -3.91 -8.37
N GLU A 516 8.14 -2.74 -8.89
CA GLU A 516 9.07 -1.88 -9.62
C GLU A 516 10.16 -1.32 -8.69
N TYR A 517 9.82 -0.96 -7.45
CA TYR A 517 10.79 -0.53 -6.44
C TYR A 517 11.84 -1.62 -6.18
N ASP A 518 11.41 -2.84 -5.89
CA ASP A 518 12.33 -3.95 -5.58
C ASP A 518 13.28 -4.24 -6.75
N ARG A 519 12.74 -4.33 -7.97
CA ARG A 519 13.52 -4.60 -9.18
C ARG A 519 14.59 -3.53 -9.44
N ARG A 520 14.26 -2.26 -9.22
CA ARG A 520 15.17 -1.13 -9.48
C ARG A 520 16.17 -0.93 -8.36
N SER A 521 15.74 -1.09 -7.11
CA SER A 521 16.59 -0.98 -5.93
C SER A 521 17.71 -2.02 -5.95
N ARG A 522 17.45 -3.27 -6.34
CA ARG A 522 18.49 -4.31 -6.50
C ARG A 522 19.66 -3.87 -7.39
N VAL A 523 19.38 -3.15 -8.48
CA VAL A 523 20.41 -2.68 -9.42
C VAL A 523 21.19 -1.51 -8.81
N VAL A 524 20.48 -0.48 -8.34
CA VAL A 524 21.11 0.75 -7.83
C VAL A 524 21.91 0.46 -6.55
N TRP A 525 21.40 -0.39 -5.67
CA TRP A 525 22.07 -0.74 -4.41
C TRP A 525 23.28 -1.65 -4.65
N ASN A 526 23.24 -2.55 -5.64
CA ASN A 526 24.40 -3.34 -6.05
C ASN A 526 25.54 -2.45 -6.57
N GLU A 527 25.24 -1.50 -7.46
CA GLU A 527 26.25 -0.57 -7.99
C GLU A 527 26.86 0.32 -6.89
N TYR A 528 26.05 0.73 -5.91
CA TYR A 528 26.53 1.45 -4.74
C TYR A 528 27.43 0.58 -3.86
N ALA A 529 27.02 -0.66 -3.58
CA ALA A 529 27.78 -1.60 -2.76
C ALA A 529 29.16 -1.90 -3.37
N GLU A 530 29.25 -2.09 -4.70
CA GLU A 530 30.54 -2.26 -5.40
C GLU A 530 31.45 -1.03 -5.25
N ALA A 531 30.95 0.18 -5.52
CA ALA A 531 31.76 1.39 -5.38
C ALA A 531 32.21 1.63 -3.92
N SER A 532 31.35 1.28 -2.96
CA SER A 532 31.67 1.38 -1.53
C SER A 532 32.72 0.35 -1.11
N TRP A 533 32.60 -0.88 -1.61
CA TRP A 533 33.59 -1.95 -1.42
C TRP A 533 34.95 -1.58 -1.99
N ASP A 534 34.99 -1.07 -3.23
CA ASP A 534 36.22 -0.65 -3.91
C ASP A 534 36.94 0.44 -3.11
N TYR A 535 36.20 1.40 -2.56
CA TYR A 535 36.77 2.43 -1.69
C TYR A 535 37.30 1.83 -0.37
N ASN A 536 36.52 1.00 0.30
CA ASN A 536 36.86 0.42 1.59
C ASN A 536 38.07 -0.54 1.53
N THR A 537 38.32 -1.14 0.36
CA THR A 537 39.45 -2.06 0.11
C THR A 537 40.59 -1.44 -0.71
N ASN A 538 40.46 -0.16 -1.09
CA ASN A 538 41.49 0.62 -1.76
C ASN A 538 41.20 2.14 -1.68
N ILE A 539 41.61 2.76 -0.57
CA ILE A 539 41.35 4.17 -0.29
C ILE A 539 42.18 5.04 -1.25
N THR A 540 41.50 5.67 -2.21
CA THR A 540 42.10 6.56 -3.23
C THR A 540 41.19 7.76 -3.48
N LYS A 541 41.74 8.85 -4.04
CA LYS A 541 40.94 10.03 -4.42
C LYS A 541 39.95 9.73 -5.54
N GLU A 542 40.31 8.84 -6.46
CA GLU A 542 39.47 8.39 -7.55
C GLU A 542 38.32 7.52 -7.02
N GLY A 543 38.62 6.57 -6.13
CA GLY A 543 37.62 5.72 -5.48
C GLY A 543 36.63 6.52 -4.62
N SER A 544 37.12 7.52 -3.88
CA SER A 544 36.25 8.38 -3.06
C SER A 544 35.28 9.20 -3.92
N LYS A 545 35.75 9.75 -5.04
CA LYS A 545 34.91 10.47 -6.00
C LYS A 545 33.83 9.54 -6.58
N LEU A 546 34.20 8.33 -7.00
CA LEU A 546 33.25 7.36 -7.54
C LEU A 546 32.18 6.97 -6.51
N LEU A 547 32.57 6.74 -5.26
CA LEU A 547 31.64 6.45 -4.16
C LEU A 547 30.67 7.62 -3.92
N LEU A 548 31.14 8.87 -3.93
CA LEU A 548 30.26 10.04 -3.81
C LEU A 548 29.28 10.16 -4.99
N GLU A 549 29.74 9.91 -6.22
CA GLU A 549 28.87 9.88 -7.41
C GLU A 549 27.78 8.80 -7.28
N LYS A 550 28.12 7.60 -6.81
CA LYS A 550 27.16 6.51 -6.58
C LYS A 550 26.20 6.79 -5.41
N ASN A 551 26.66 7.47 -4.35
CA ASN A 551 25.80 7.95 -3.27
C ASN A 551 24.70 8.88 -3.79
N VAL A 552 25.03 9.82 -4.70
CA VAL A 552 24.04 10.73 -5.31
C VAL A 552 23.06 9.96 -6.20
N GLN A 553 23.53 8.96 -6.95
CA GLN A 553 22.64 8.09 -7.77
C GLN A 553 21.65 7.32 -6.89
N MET A 554 22.13 6.72 -5.80
CA MET A 554 21.28 6.02 -4.83
C MET A 554 20.28 6.96 -4.16
N ALA A 555 20.70 8.16 -3.75
CA ALA A 555 19.81 9.14 -3.15
C ALA A 555 18.73 9.64 -4.12
N ASN A 556 19.06 9.86 -5.40
CA ASN A 556 18.07 10.22 -6.42
C ASN A 556 17.02 9.12 -6.60
N HIS A 557 17.43 7.85 -6.56
CA HIS A 557 16.51 6.71 -6.56
C HIS A 557 15.62 6.72 -5.32
N THR A 558 16.19 6.88 -4.11
CA THR A 558 15.44 6.98 -2.85
C THR A 558 14.42 8.12 -2.88
N VAL A 559 14.80 9.32 -3.29
CA VAL A 559 13.88 10.48 -3.42
C VAL A 559 12.75 10.17 -4.39
N LYS A 560 13.07 9.63 -5.57
CA LYS A 560 12.06 9.31 -6.60
C LYS A 560 11.01 8.34 -6.05
N TYR A 561 11.45 7.22 -5.48
CA TYR A 561 10.53 6.18 -5.02
C TYR A 561 9.86 6.52 -3.70
N GLY A 562 10.54 7.14 -2.75
CA GLY A 562 9.90 7.53 -1.50
C GLY A 562 8.92 8.70 -1.68
N THR A 563 9.16 9.62 -2.62
CA THR A 563 8.16 10.64 -2.99
C THR A 563 6.93 10.00 -3.62
N TRP A 564 7.09 8.96 -4.44
CA TRP A 564 5.97 8.19 -4.96
C TRP A 564 5.27 7.39 -3.84
N ALA A 565 6.02 6.76 -2.93
CA ALA A 565 5.48 6.04 -1.78
C ALA A 565 4.63 6.94 -0.87
N LYS A 566 5.01 8.21 -0.69
CA LYS A 566 4.26 9.22 0.08
C LYS A 566 2.90 9.57 -0.52
N LYS A 567 2.63 9.19 -1.78
CA LYS A 567 1.29 9.32 -2.39
C LYS A 567 0.33 8.22 -1.97
N PHE A 568 0.80 7.14 -1.33
CA PHE A 568 -0.06 6.06 -0.87
C PHE A 568 -0.54 6.30 0.56
N ASP A 569 -1.86 6.23 0.78
CA ASP A 569 -2.42 6.11 2.14
C ASP A 569 -2.56 4.63 2.51
N VAL A 570 -1.59 4.16 3.30
CA VAL A 570 -1.52 2.76 3.74
C VAL A 570 -2.33 2.47 5.00
N THR A 571 -3.08 3.44 5.53
CA THR A 571 -3.77 3.31 6.82
C THR A 571 -4.73 2.12 6.83
N ASN A 572 -5.52 1.98 5.76
CA ASN A 572 -6.57 0.97 5.63
C ASN A 572 -6.21 -0.18 4.68
N PHE A 573 -4.92 -0.34 4.34
CA PHE A 573 -4.45 -1.50 3.57
C PHE A 573 -4.74 -2.79 4.35
N GLN A 574 -5.37 -3.75 3.68
CA GLN A 574 -5.61 -5.11 4.15
C GLN A 574 -4.32 -5.94 4.14
N ASN A 575 -3.44 -5.72 3.15
CA ASN A 575 -2.17 -6.44 3.06
C ASN A 575 -1.11 -5.80 3.98
N ALA A 576 -0.90 -6.44 5.14
CA ALA A 576 0.06 -5.99 6.15
C ALA A 576 1.51 -5.90 5.62
N THR A 577 1.91 -6.82 4.75
CA THR A 577 3.25 -6.83 4.13
C THR A 577 3.43 -5.63 3.21
N MET A 578 2.43 -5.34 2.37
CA MET A 578 2.41 -4.16 1.49
C MET A 578 2.51 -2.86 2.29
N LYS A 579 1.69 -2.76 3.35
CA LYS A 579 1.68 -1.62 4.27
C LYS A 579 3.06 -1.39 4.89
N ARG A 580 3.71 -2.47 5.35
CA ARG A 580 5.06 -2.41 5.93
C ARG A 580 6.12 -1.97 4.91
N MET A 581 6.08 -2.51 3.68
CA MET A 581 7.01 -2.12 2.61
C MET A 581 6.90 -0.63 2.29
N ILE A 582 5.68 -0.15 2.00
CA ILE A 582 5.49 1.25 1.61
C ILE A 582 5.85 2.19 2.75
N LYS A 583 5.51 1.85 4.01
CA LYS A 583 5.90 2.67 5.15
C LYS A 583 7.42 2.79 5.29
N LYS A 584 8.18 1.72 5.03
CA LYS A 584 9.65 1.79 4.99
C LYS A 584 10.15 2.65 3.81
N ILE A 585 9.56 2.53 2.61
CA ILE A 585 9.98 3.31 1.43
C ILE A 585 9.62 4.80 1.57
N GLN A 586 8.60 5.15 2.38
CA GLN A 586 8.24 6.53 2.69
C GLN A 586 9.32 7.27 3.49
N ASP A 587 10.20 6.56 4.19
CA ASP A 587 11.37 7.15 4.84
C ASP A 587 12.48 7.35 3.79
N LEU A 588 12.85 8.60 3.56
CA LEU A 588 13.91 8.97 2.62
C LEU A 588 15.30 9.01 3.27
N GLU A 589 15.38 8.81 4.58
CA GLU A 589 16.61 8.95 5.37
C GLU A 589 17.33 10.28 5.05
N ARG A 590 18.65 10.24 4.85
CA ARG A 590 19.47 11.39 4.43
C ARG A 590 19.08 11.96 3.07
N ALA A 591 18.46 11.18 2.18
CA ALA A 591 18.06 11.64 0.85
C ALA A 591 16.91 12.68 0.90
N ALA A 592 16.27 12.85 2.06
CA ALA A 592 15.35 13.96 2.29
C ALA A 592 16.02 15.34 2.24
N LEU A 593 17.34 15.42 2.46
CA LEU A 593 18.09 16.67 2.45
C LEU A 593 18.11 17.29 1.03
N PRO A 594 18.07 18.64 0.93
CA PRO A 594 18.39 19.32 -0.32
C PRO A 594 19.74 18.87 -0.90
N VAL A 595 19.85 18.79 -2.24
CA VAL A 595 21.03 18.22 -2.93
C VAL A 595 22.37 18.75 -2.39
N ARG A 596 22.52 20.06 -2.19
CA ARG A 596 23.76 20.65 -1.65
C ARG A 596 24.09 20.18 -0.23
N GLU A 597 23.07 20.06 0.61
CA GLU A 597 23.22 19.61 1.99
C GLU A 597 23.49 18.10 2.06
N LEU A 598 22.90 17.32 1.15
CA LEU A 598 23.18 15.90 1.00
C LEU A 598 24.63 15.65 0.54
N GLU A 599 25.11 16.39 -0.47
CA GLU A 599 26.51 16.32 -0.90
C GLU A 599 27.47 16.65 0.25
N GLN A 600 27.16 17.72 0.98
CA GLN A 600 27.93 18.10 2.17
C GLN A 600 27.89 17.03 3.26
N TYR A 601 26.72 16.44 3.53
CA TYR A 601 26.56 15.35 4.50
C TYR A 601 27.41 14.14 4.13
N ASN A 602 27.36 13.72 2.86
CA ASN A 602 28.12 12.58 2.37
C ASN A 602 29.62 12.84 2.41
N GLN A 603 30.07 14.06 2.07
CA GLN A 603 31.47 14.45 2.18
C GLN A 603 31.95 14.42 3.64
N ILE A 604 31.16 14.97 4.57
CA ILE A 604 31.50 14.97 6.00
C ILE A 604 31.65 13.54 6.55
N LEU A 605 30.72 12.63 6.22
CA LEU A 605 30.82 11.23 6.63
C LEU A 605 32.10 10.57 6.10
N LEU A 606 32.37 10.76 4.80
CA LEU A 606 33.56 10.23 4.16
C LEU A 606 34.85 10.80 4.78
N ASP A 607 34.91 12.11 5.04
CA ASP A 607 36.07 12.77 5.65
C ASP A 607 36.32 12.26 7.07
N MET A 608 35.26 12.08 7.86
CA MET A 608 35.35 11.53 9.22
C MET A 608 35.84 10.07 9.21
N GLU A 609 35.28 9.21 8.34
CA GLU A 609 35.69 7.81 8.19
C GLU A 609 37.14 7.67 7.70
N THR A 610 37.53 8.51 6.72
CA THR A 610 38.91 8.55 6.20
C THR A 610 39.88 8.99 7.28
N THR A 611 39.57 10.09 7.98
CA THR A 611 40.39 10.64 9.07
C THR A 611 40.62 9.59 10.16
N TYR A 612 39.62 8.77 10.48
CA TYR A 612 39.77 7.68 11.42
C TYR A 612 40.69 6.58 10.89
N SER A 613 40.46 6.14 9.64
CA SER A 613 41.08 4.94 9.07
C SER A 613 42.56 5.11 8.74
N VAL A 614 42.99 6.30 8.31
CA VAL A 614 44.38 6.54 7.87
C VAL A 614 45.27 7.13 8.98
N ALA A 615 44.72 7.40 10.16
CA ALA A 615 45.46 8.05 11.23
C ALA A 615 46.58 7.17 11.80
N SER A 616 47.70 7.81 12.14
CA SER A 616 48.83 7.20 12.82
C SER A 616 49.33 8.06 13.98
N VAL A 617 49.79 7.42 15.04
CA VAL A 617 50.39 8.06 16.23
C VAL A 617 51.90 7.88 16.16
N CYS A 618 52.64 8.99 16.17
CA CYS A 618 54.09 8.96 15.98
C CYS A 618 54.87 9.25 17.27
N HIS A 619 55.94 8.48 17.48
CA HIS A 619 56.96 8.77 18.47
C HIS A 619 57.81 9.98 18.06
N SER A 620 58.52 10.58 19.02
CA SER A 620 59.44 11.71 18.76
C SER A 620 60.62 11.36 17.86
N ASN A 621 60.95 10.07 17.73
CA ASN A 621 62.01 9.55 16.85
C ASN A 621 61.56 9.34 15.39
N GLY A 622 60.29 9.60 15.06
CA GLY A 622 59.74 9.49 13.71
C GLY A 622 59.00 8.20 13.39
N THR A 623 59.00 7.18 14.26
CA THR A 623 58.21 5.96 14.04
C THR A 623 56.72 6.22 14.25
N CYS A 624 55.87 5.88 13.29
CA CYS A 624 54.41 6.05 13.36
C CYS A 624 53.70 4.70 13.42
N LEU A 625 52.74 4.57 14.33
CA LEU A 625 51.93 3.36 14.55
C LEU A 625 50.50 3.61 14.10
N GLN A 626 49.94 2.69 13.30
CA GLN A 626 48.52 2.69 12.95
C GLN A 626 47.67 2.09 14.08
N LEU A 627 46.36 2.27 14.04
CA LEU A 627 45.47 1.60 15.01
C LEU A 627 45.60 0.07 14.91
N GLU A 628 45.40 -0.47 13.72
CA GLU A 628 45.48 -1.91 13.43
C GLU A 628 46.67 -2.25 12.52
N PRO A 629 47.58 -3.15 12.92
CA PRO A 629 47.57 -3.90 14.18
C PRO A 629 48.30 -3.20 15.35
N ASP A 630 49.07 -2.13 15.10
CA ASP A 630 50.14 -1.69 15.99
C ASP A 630 49.67 -1.21 17.37
N LEU A 631 48.81 -0.19 17.43
CA LEU A 631 48.32 0.37 18.69
C LEU A 631 47.39 -0.61 19.40
N THR A 632 46.59 -1.38 18.67
CA THR A 632 45.73 -2.43 19.25
C THR A 632 46.59 -3.49 19.95
N ASN A 633 47.67 -3.96 19.30
CA ASN A 633 48.62 -4.90 19.91
C ASN A 633 49.31 -4.29 21.13
N LEU A 634 49.80 -3.04 21.04
CA LEU A 634 50.43 -2.34 22.17
C LEU A 634 49.47 -2.24 23.37
N MET A 635 48.22 -1.83 23.15
CA MET A 635 47.21 -1.74 24.21
C MET A 635 46.87 -3.11 24.81
N ALA A 636 46.93 -4.19 24.02
CA ALA A 636 46.63 -5.55 24.47
C ALA A 636 47.78 -6.16 25.29
N THR A 637 49.03 -5.98 24.85
CA THR A 637 50.19 -6.71 25.39
C THR A 637 51.04 -5.90 26.35
N SER A 638 51.11 -4.57 26.22
CA SER A 638 51.93 -3.76 27.12
C SER A 638 51.38 -3.80 28.55
N ARG A 639 52.30 -3.80 29.51
CA ARG A 639 52.02 -3.69 30.94
C ARG A 639 52.71 -2.47 31.56
N ASN A 640 53.23 -1.59 30.71
CA ASN A 640 53.86 -0.34 31.12
C ASN A 640 52.82 0.79 31.11
N TYR A 641 52.60 1.41 32.27
CA TYR A 641 51.60 2.47 32.44
C TYR A 641 51.83 3.64 31.47
N GLU A 642 53.06 4.13 31.34
CA GLU A 642 53.39 5.29 30.50
C GLU A 642 53.26 5.00 29.00
N GLU A 643 53.58 3.77 28.58
CA GLU A 643 53.44 3.35 27.18
C GLU A 643 51.95 3.24 26.79
N LEU A 644 51.14 2.62 27.64
CA LEU A 644 49.69 2.55 27.48
C LEU A 644 49.07 3.96 27.48
N LEU A 645 49.56 4.84 28.36
CA LEU A 645 49.10 6.23 28.42
C LEU A 645 49.44 6.99 27.13
N TRP A 646 50.67 6.84 26.63
CA TRP A 646 51.11 7.45 25.38
C TRP A 646 50.23 7.02 24.20
N ALA A 647 49.99 5.72 24.05
CA ALA A 647 49.15 5.20 22.97
C ALA A 647 47.70 5.69 23.08
N TRP A 648 47.12 5.57 24.28
CA TRP A 648 45.74 5.97 24.57
C TRP A 648 45.49 7.46 24.33
N LYS A 649 46.41 8.31 24.80
CA LYS A 649 46.34 9.77 24.66
C LYS A 649 46.63 10.19 23.24
N GLY A 650 47.69 9.63 22.64
CA GLY A 650 48.11 9.93 21.28
C GLY A 650 47.03 9.65 20.26
N TRP A 651 46.31 8.52 20.38
CA TRP A 651 45.19 8.20 19.49
C TRP A 651 44.06 9.23 19.59
N ARG A 652 43.67 9.63 20.80
CA ARG A 652 42.62 10.64 21.03
C ARG A 652 43.04 12.03 20.55
N ASP A 653 44.29 12.40 20.75
CA ASP A 653 44.83 13.68 20.31
C ASP A 653 44.90 13.76 18.78
N LYS A 654 45.21 12.65 18.10
CA LYS A 654 45.32 12.61 16.63
C LYS A 654 43.97 12.46 15.94
N VAL A 655 43.13 11.55 16.41
CA VAL A 655 41.86 11.23 15.75
C VAL A 655 40.72 12.05 16.32
N GLY A 656 40.48 11.93 17.64
CA GLY A 656 39.35 12.61 18.30
C GLY A 656 39.31 14.10 17.98
N ARG A 657 40.43 14.80 18.19
CA ARG A 657 40.54 16.25 17.87
C ARG A 657 40.31 16.58 16.40
N SER A 658 40.70 15.70 15.48
CA SER A 658 40.55 15.91 14.04
C SER A 658 39.12 15.66 13.55
N ILE A 659 38.32 14.86 14.28
CA ILE A 659 36.90 14.63 13.99
C ILE A 659 36.01 15.78 14.50
N LEU A 660 36.40 16.43 15.60
CA LEU A 660 35.61 17.48 16.26
C LEU A 660 35.10 18.60 15.33
N PRO A 661 35.88 19.11 14.34
CA PRO A 661 35.39 20.16 13.43
C PRO A 661 34.19 19.74 12.57
N TYR A 662 34.08 18.45 12.23
CA TYR A 662 33.04 17.91 11.35
C TYR A 662 31.76 17.54 12.12
N PHE A 663 31.92 17.05 13.35
CA PHE A 663 30.85 16.39 14.08
C PHE A 663 29.61 17.28 14.36
N PRO A 664 29.72 18.56 14.76
CA PRO A 664 28.55 19.42 14.95
C PRO A 664 27.69 19.57 13.69
N GLN A 665 28.33 19.70 12.53
CA GLN A 665 27.62 19.85 11.26
C GLN A 665 26.97 18.53 10.82
N TYR A 666 27.63 17.41 11.07
CA TYR A 666 27.03 16.08 10.92
C TYR A 666 25.76 15.92 11.77
N VAL A 667 25.78 16.33 13.04
CA VAL A 667 24.62 16.26 13.93
C VAL A 667 23.47 17.15 13.43
N GLU A 668 23.78 18.38 12.99
CA GLU A 668 22.78 19.30 12.44
C GLU A 668 22.07 18.71 11.22
N LEU A 669 22.83 18.21 10.25
CA LEU A 669 22.32 17.62 9.01
C LEU A 669 21.56 16.32 9.28
N SER A 670 22.06 15.45 10.17
CA SER A 670 21.36 14.22 10.57
C SER A 670 20.00 14.51 11.20
N ASN A 671 19.95 15.49 12.11
CA ASN A 671 18.70 15.91 12.74
C ASN A 671 17.74 16.57 11.75
N LYS A 672 18.26 17.33 10.79
CA LYS A 672 17.43 17.91 9.72
C LYS A 672 16.82 16.83 8.83
N ALA A 673 17.60 15.83 8.42
CA ALA A 673 17.11 14.69 7.66
C ALA A 673 16.01 13.92 8.43
N ALA A 674 16.24 13.64 9.71
CA ALA A 674 15.26 12.96 10.56
C ALA A 674 13.92 13.73 10.65
N ARG A 675 13.98 15.06 10.87
CA ARG A 675 12.78 15.91 10.89
C ARG A 675 12.02 15.95 9.56
N LEU A 676 12.74 15.96 8.44
CA LEU A 676 12.12 15.91 7.11
C LEU A 676 11.40 14.58 6.82
N ASN A 677 11.72 13.52 7.57
CA ASN A 677 11.02 12.23 7.54
C ASN A 677 10.02 12.03 8.68
N GLY A 678 9.77 13.06 9.50
CA GLY A 678 8.73 13.03 10.54
C GLY A 678 9.19 12.55 11.92
N TYR A 679 10.49 12.36 12.14
CA TYR A 679 11.09 12.06 13.44
C TYR A 679 11.45 13.34 14.21
N LYS A 680 11.66 13.23 15.53
CA LYS A 680 12.08 14.37 16.35
C LYS A 680 13.54 14.77 16.08
N ASP A 681 14.41 13.77 15.99
CA ASP A 681 15.86 13.91 15.84
C ASP A 681 16.47 12.60 15.29
N GLY A 682 17.79 12.59 15.03
CA GLY A 682 18.49 11.41 14.50
C GLY A 682 18.44 10.19 15.43
N GLY A 683 18.38 10.40 16.75
CA GLY A 683 18.25 9.32 17.73
C GLY A 683 16.87 8.66 17.69
N ASP A 684 15.81 9.47 17.54
CA ASP A 684 14.43 9.00 17.38
C ASP A 684 14.26 8.13 16.11
N SER A 685 14.84 8.58 14.99
CA SER A 685 14.90 7.79 13.75
C SER A 685 15.59 6.45 13.98
N TRP A 686 16.76 6.42 14.62
CA TRP A 686 17.49 5.17 14.88
C TRP A 686 16.74 4.21 15.80
N ARG A 687 16.11 4.70 16.87
CA ARG A 687 15.33 3.86 17.78
C ARG A 687 14.09 3.27 17.11
N SER A 688 13.53 3.94 16.10
CA SER A 688 12.35 3.47 15.38
C SER A 688 12.55 2.12 14.67
N MET A 689 13.80 1.75 14.34
CA MET A 689 14.15 0.45 13.75
C MET A 689 13.78 -0.76 14.63
N TYR A 690 13.61 -0.54 15.94
CA TYR A 690 13.18 -1.57 16.88
C TYR A 690 11.66 -1.71 16.96
N GLU A 691 10.91 -0.73 16.47
CA GLU A 691 9.44 -0.69 16.54
C GLU A 691 8.88 -0.87 17.97
N MET A 692 9.65 -0.40 18.96
CA MET A 692 9.37 -0.54 20.39
C MET A 692 9.20 0.84 21.05
N PRO A 693 7.96 1.26 21.37
CA PRO A 693 7.70 2.58 21.94
C PRO A 693 8.43 2.87 23.27
N PHE A 694 8.77 1.84 24.04
CA PHE A 694 9.38 1.95 25.37
C PHE A 694 10.84 1.44 25.41
N LEU A 695 11.52 1.42 24.25
CA LEU A 695 12.87 0.86 24.11
C LEU A 695 13.85 1.38 25.17
N GLU A 696 13.91 2.70 25.40
CA GLU A 696 14.84 3.29 26.37
C GLU A 696 14.64 2.77 27.80
N TYR A 697 13.38 2.62 28.22
CA TYR A 697 13.05 2.10 29.55
C TYR A 697 13.47 0.65 29.71
N GLU A 698 13.18 -0.19 28.71
CA GLU A 698 13.51 -1.61 28.74
C GLU A 698 15.03 -1.85 28.72
N LEU A 699 15.79 -1.06 27.95
CA LEU A 699 17.25 -1.13 27.93
C LEU A 699 17.86 -0.74 29.29
N GLU A 700 17.32 0.28 29.95
CA GLU A 700 17.74 0.66 31.31
C GLU A 700 17.46 -0.47 32.31
N GLN A 701 16.29 -1.12 32.26
CA GLN A 701 15.99 -2.25 33.14
C GLN A 701 17.01 -3.40 32.94
N LEU A 702 17.27 -3.78 31.69
CA LEU A 702 18.29 -4.80 31.37
C LEU A 702 19.68 -4.42 31.88
N PHE A 703 20.06 -3.15 31.75
CA PHE A 703 21.32 -2.65 32.29
C PHE A 703 21.38 -2.80 33.82
N GLN A 704 20.31 -2.42 34.53
CA GLN A 704 20.23 -2.56 36.00
C GLN A 704 20.29 -4.03 36.45
N GLU A 705 19.66 -4.95 35.72
CA GLU A 705 19.74 -6.39 36.01
C GLU A 705 21.16 -6.95 35.90
N LEU A 706 21.97 -6.43 34.98
CA LEU A 706 23.37 -6.84 34.77
C LEU A 706 24.35 -6.12 35.70
N GLN A 707 23.92 -5.03 36.35
CA GLN A 707 24.76 -4.20 37.21
C GLN A 707 25.45 -4.98 38.35
N PRO A 708 24.79 -5.90 39.09
CA PRO A 708 25.45 -6.65 40.16
C PRO A 708 26.66 -7.46 39.67
N LEU A 709 26.55 -8.10 38.51
CA LEU A 709 27.64 -8.89 37.93
C LEU A 709 28.79 -7.99 37.46
N TYR A 710 28.46 -6.88 36.80
CA TYR A 710 29.45 -5.90 36.35
C TYR A 710 30.22 -5.27 37.53
N LEU A 711 29.55 -4.86 38.60
CA LEU A 711 30.20 -4.23 39.76
C LEU A 711 31.16 -5.18 40.48
N ASN A 712 30.81 -6.46 40.58
CA ASN A 712 31.72 -7.48 41.14
C ASN A 712 32.94 -7.71 40.24
N LEU A 713 32.74 -7.82 38.93
CA LEU A 713 33.83 -7.94 37.96
C LEU A 713 34.76 -6.70 38.01
N HIS A 714 34.18 -5.50 38.00
CA HIS A 714 34.89 -4.23 38.12
C HIS A 714 35.74 -4.16 39.39
N ALA A 715 35.15 -4.45 40.56
CA ALA A 715 35.87 -4.43 41.82
C ALA A 715 37.02 -5.45 41.87
N TYR A 716 36.80 -6.66 41.33
CA TYR A 716 37.80 -7.71 41.24
C TYR A 716 38.99 -7.27 40.34
N VAL A 717 38.69 -6.76 39.15
CA VAL A 717 39.69 -6.26 38.20
C VAL A 717 40.44 -5.06 38.78
N ARG A 718 39.74 -4.11 39.42
CA ARG A 718 40.35 -2.96 40.11
C ARG A 718 41.35 -3.39 41.16
N ARG A 719 41.02 -4.43 41.95
CA ARG A 719 41.95 -5.00 42.94
C ARG A 719 43.17 -5.65 42.28
N ALA A 720 42.99 -6.34 41.16
CA ALA A 720 44.10 -6.96 40.43
C ALA A 720 45.05 -5.89 39.84
N LEU A 721 44.48 -4.84 39.23
CA LEU A 721 45.24 -3.68 38.75
C LEU A 721 45.99 -2.99 39.89
N TYR A 722 45.38 -2.83 41.06
CA TYR A 722 46.07 -2.31 42.25
C TYR A 722 47.28 -3.16 42.66
N ARG A 723 47.17 -4.49 42.62
CA ARG A 723 48.28 -5.39 42.94
C ARG A 723 49.42 -5.26 41.91
N PHE A 724 49.09 -5.00 40.65
CA PHE A 724 50.05 -4.95 39.56
C PHE A 724 50.71 -3.57 39.41
N TYR A 725 49.92 -2.50 39.29
CA TYR A 725 50.37 -1.13 39.07
C TYR A 725 50.66 -0.33 40.35
N GLY A 726 50.21 -0.82 41.51
CA GLY A 726 50.49 -0.20 42.81
C GLY A 726 49.45 0.82 43.26
N SER A 727 49.59 1.25 44.52
CA SER A 727 48.63 2.10 45.23
C SER A 727 48.60 3.56 44.79
N GLU A 728 49.68 4.06 44.19
CA GLU A 728 49.77 5.44 43.72
C GLU A 728 48.92 5.67 42.46
N LEU A 729 48.72 4.62 41.66
CA LEU A 729 48.04 4.71 40.35
C LEU A 729 46.60 4.21 40.38
N ILE A 730 46.22 3.39 41.37
CA ILE A 730 44.90 2.77 41.46
C ILE A 730 44.26 3.05 42.83
N ASN A 731 43.10 3.71 42.83
CA ASN A 731 42.27 3.87 44.02
C ASN A 731 41.28 2.70 44.13
N LEU A 732 41.30 1.97 45.25
CA LEU A 732 40.45 0.80 45.50
C LEU A 732 38.96 1.10 45.68
N GLU A 733 38.61 2.37 45.91
CA GLU A 733 37.24 2.87 46.02
C GLU A 733 36.86 3.75 44.81
N GLY A 734 37.84 4.12 43.98
CA GLY A 734 37.67 5.03 42.85
C GLY A 734 37.45 4.32 41.50
N PRO A 735 37.27 5.10 40.42
CA PRO A 735 37.19 4.56 39.07
C PRO A 735 38.53 4.00 38.58
N ILE A 736 38.49 3.10 37.58
CA ILE A 736 39.70 2.53 36.95
C ILE A 736 40.20 3.47 35.83
N PRO A 737 41.51 3.75 35.73
CA PRO A 737 42.06 4.49 34.59
C PRO A 737 41.82 3.78 33.25
N ALA A 738 41.19 4.49 32.30
CA ALA A 738 40.63 3.89 31.08
C ALA A 738 41.63 3.28 30.07
N HIS A 739 42.93 3.41 30.30
CA HIS A 739 43.99 2.92 29.41
C HIS A 739 44.61 1.59 29.86
N LEU A 740 44.20 1.05 31.02
CA LEU A 740 44.81 -0.14 31.63
C LEU A 740 44.05 -1.45 31.38
N LEU A 741 43.05 -1.43 30.50
CA LEU A 741 42.07 -2.50 30.36
C LEU A 741 42.26 -3.32 29.07
N GLY A 742 43.47 -3.34 28.51
CA GLY A 742 43.82 -4.24 27.40
C GLY A 742 43.21 -3.87 26.03
N ASN A 743 42.51 -2.74 25.95
CA ASN A 743 41.81 -2.27 24.75
C ASN A 743 41.79 -0.74 24.70
N MET A 744 41.90 -0.15 23.50
CA MET A 744 41.95 1.31 23.26
C MET A 744 40.77 2.08 23.89
N TRP A 745 39.60 1.46 23.98
CA TRP A 745 38.37 2.06 24.52
C TRP A 745 37.95 1.46 25.87
N ALA A 746 38.66 0.45 26.37
CA ALA A 746 38.22 -0.35 27.52
C ALA A 746 36.79 -0.90 27.34
N GLN A 747 36.43 -1.28 26.10
CA GLN A 747 35.15 -1.91 25.80
C GLN A 747 35.15 -3.41 26.10
N SER A 748 36.33 -4.03 26.01
CA SER A 748 36.62 -5.44 26.29
C SER A 748 37.89 -5.50 27.13
N TRP A 749 37.91 -6.35 28.15
CA TRP A 749 38.99 -6.43 29.14
C TRP A 749 39.72 -7.77 29.09
N SER A 750 39.44 -8.65 28.12
CA SER A 750 40.02 -9.99 28.15
C SER A 750 41.52 -10.04 27.86
N ASN A 751 42.09 -8.97 27.31
CA ASN A 751 43.54 -8.87 27.05
C ASN A 751 44.38 -8.62 28.31
N ILE A 752 43.75 -8.36 29.47
CA ILE A 752 44.44 -8.31 30.77
C ILE A 752 44.28 -9.60 31.60
N TYR A 753 43.78 -10.67 30.97
CA TYR A 753 43.51 -11.95 31.63
C TYR A 753 44.73 -12.53 32.36
N ASP A 754 45.94 -12.31 31.85
CA ASP A 754 47.21 -12.82 32.39
C ASP A 754 47.46 -12.48 33.86
N PHE A 755 46.97 -11.33 34.36
CA PHE A 755 47.14 -10.92 35.76
C PHE A 755 45.82 -10.77 36.55
N VAL A 756 44.67 -11.01 35.90
CA VAL A 756 43.35 -11.14 36.56
C VAL A 756 42.84 -12.58 36.62
N VAL A 757 43.65 -13.55 36.19
CA VAL A 757 43.30 -14.98 36.24
C VAL A 757 42.95 -15.41 37.68
N PRO A 758 41.76 -15.99 37.90
CA PRO A 758 41.33 -16.44 39.23
C PRO A 758 42.22 -17.56 39.82
N PHE A 759 42.56 -18.55 38.99
CA PHE A 759 43.39 -19.69 39.38
C PHE A 759 44.62 -19.79 38.47
N PRO A 760 45.75 -19.14 38.83
CA PRO A 760 46.95 -19.11 38.00
C PRO A 760 47.63 -20.47 37.82
N SER A 761 47.34 -21.43 38.71
CA SER A 761 47.85 -22.81 38.66
C SER A 761 47.20 -23.66 37.57
N ALA A 762 46.00 -23.30 37.12
CA ALA A 762 45.30 -23.99 36.05
C ALA A 762 45.79 -23.52 34.67
N PRO A 763 45.86 -24.40 33.65
CA PRO A 763 46.34 -24.05 32.32
C PRO A 763 45.49 -22.94 31.67
N ARG A 764 46.15 -22.05 30.92
CA ARG A 764 45.49 -20.95 30.20
C ARG A 764 44.77 -21.48 28.97
N MET A 765 43.54 -21.00 28.74
CA MET A 765 42.76 -21.28 27.53
C MET A 765 42.95 -20.16 26.51
N ASP A 766 44.17 -20.04 25.99
CA ASP A 766 44.44 -19.19 24.83
C ASP A 766 44.96 -20.10 23.70
N ALA A 767 44.18 -20.18 22.63
CA ALA A 767 44.49 -21.01 21.48
C ALA A 767 45.56 -20.40 20.56
N THR A 768 45.97 -19.14 20.77
CA THR A 768 46.82 -18.38 19.84
C THR A 768 48.16 -19.07 19.57
N GLU A 769 48.87 -19.52 20.61
CA GLU A 769 50.15 -20.23 20.42
C GLU A 769 49.96 -21.55 19.66
N ALA A 770 48.87 -22.27 19.94
CA ALA A 770 48.54 -23.51 19.24
C ALA A 770 48.20 -23.27 17.77
N MET A 771 47.44 -22.21 17.46
CA MET A 771 47.10 -21.79 16.11
C MET A 771 48.36 -21.46 15.30
N ILE A 772 49.27 -20.64 15.87
CA ILE A 772 50.53 -20.27 15.22
C ILE A 772 51.41 -21.51 15.00
N LYS A 773 51.59 -22.35 16.03
CA LYS A 773 52.42 -23.57 15.95
C LYS A 773 51.89 -24.58 14.92
N GLN A 774 50.57 -24.63 14.71
CA GLN A 774 49.92 -25.51 13.74
C GLN A 774 49.80 -24.88 12.33
N GLY A 775 50.35 -23.68 12.11
CA GLY A 775 50.33 -23.01 10.81
C GLY A 775 48.92 -22.58 10.38
N TRP A 776 48.09 -22.10 11.31
CA TRP A 776 46.79 -21.50 10.96
C TRP A 776 46.97 -20.22 10.14
N THR A 777 46.01 -19.96 9.27
CA THR A 777 45.94 -18.78 8.40
C THR A 777 44.56 -18.14 8.50
N PRO A 778 44.39 -16.87 8.11
CA PRO A 778 43.07 -16.24 8.01
C PRO A 778 42.07 -17.09 7.21
N GLN A 779 42.49 -17.59 6.03
CA GLN A 779 41.67 -18.49 5.21
C GLN A 779 41.19 -19.72 5.98
N ARG A 780 42.07 -20.34 6.79
CA ARG A 780 41.69 -21.49 7.62
C ARG A 780 40.66 -21.09 8.69
N MET A 781 40.80 -19.93 9.33
CA MET A 781 39.87 -19.46 10.35
C MET A 781 38.44 -19.31 9.79
N PHE A 782 38.30 -18.74 8.58
CA PHE A 782 37.01 -18.64 7.90
C PHE A 782 36.49 -19.99 7.41
N ASN A 783 37.36 -20.90 6.94
CA ASN A 783 36.95 -22.26 6.59
C ASN A 783 36.38 -23.02 7.81
N GLU A 784 36.99 -22.88 8.99
CA GLU A 784 36.47 -23.49 10.22
C GLU A 784 35.12 -22.87 10.64
N ALA A 785 34.94 -21.56 10.42
CA ALA A 785 33.64 -20.93 10.62
C ALA A 785 32.58 -21.49 9.66
N ASP A 786 32.85 -21.56 8.35
CA ASP A 786 31.95 -22.16 7.35
C ASP A 786 31.62 -23.63 7.68
N ASN A 787 32.61 -24.40 8.13
CA ASN A 787 32.40 -25.76 8.64
C ASN A 787 31.47 -25.80 9.84
N PHE A 788 31.58 -24.84 10.77
CA PHE A 788 30.67 -24.75 11.91
C PHE A 788 29.23 -24.52 11.44
N PHE A 789 28.99 -23.53 10.58
CA PHE A 789 27.65 -23.23 10.06
C PHE A 789 27.07 -24.43 9.31
N THR A 790 27.81 -25.02 8.38
CA THR A 790 27.36 -26.18 7.60
C THR A 790 27.13 -27.42 8.49
N SER A 791 27.85 -27.57 9.61
CA SER A 791 27.58 -28.65 10.58
C SER A 791 26.18 -28.56 11.20
N LEU A 792 25.61 -27.35 11.30
CA LEU A 792 24.26 -27.12 11.78
C LEU A 792 23.20 -27.38 10.68
N GLY A 793 23.62 -27.69 9.46
CA GLY A 793 22.73 -27.78 8.30
C GLY A 793 22.38 -26.42 7.69
N LEU A 794 23.13 -25.37 8.05
CA LEU A 794 23.02 -24.05 7.44
C LEU A 794 23.76 -24.00 6.10
N LEU A 795 23.55 -22.93 5.34
CA LEU A 795 24.09 -22.77 3.98
C LEU A 795 25.63 -22.58 4.01
N PRO A 796 26.39 -23.24 3.12
CA PRO A 796 27.79 -22.88 2.90
C PRO A 796 27.89 -21.52 2.20
N VAL A 797 28.94 -20.76 2.46
CA VAL A 797 29.20 -19.54 1.69
C VAL A 797 29.53 -19.87 0.22
N PRO A 798 29.11 -19.02 -0.74
CA PRO A 798 29.28 -19.31 -2.16
C PRO A 798 30.75 -19.23 -2.60
N PRO A 799 31.15 -19.87 -3.71
CA PRO A 799 32.52 -19.73 -4.24
C PRO A 799 32.96 -18.28 -4.49
N GLU A 800 32.02 -17.41 -4.84
CA GLU A 800 32.27 -15.97 -5.06
C GLU A 800 32.73 -15.25 -3.79
N PHE A 801 32.25 -15.67 -2.61
CA PHE A 801 32.68 -15.14 -1.32
C PHE A 801 34.19 -15.30 -1.14
N TRP A 802 34.72 -16.50 -1.39
CA TRP A 802 36.14 -16.80 -1.25
C TRP A 802 37.01 -16.04 -2.25
N ASN A 803 36.50 -15.84 -3.47
CA ASN A 803 37.24 -15.17 -4.54
C ASN A 803 37.31 -13.65 -4.35
N LYS A 804 36.32 -13.05 -3.70
CA LYS A 804 36.17 -11.59 -3.65
C LYS A 804 36.36 -10.95 -2.28
N SER A 805 36.32 -11.73 -1.18
CA SER A 805 36.51 -11.20 0.17
C SER A 805 37.94 -10.75 0.44
N MET A 806 38.10 -9.77 1.32
CA MET A 806 39.40 -9.33 1.84
C MET A 806 39.56 -9.87 3.27
N LEU A 807 40.14 -11.07 3.38
CA LEU A 807 40.26 -11.81 4.65
C LEU A 807 41.58 -11.54 5.38
N GLU A 808 42.47 -10.73 4.83
CA GLU A 808 43.72 -10.31 5.46
C GLU A 808 44.14 -8.92 4.92
N LYS A 809 45.01 -8.22 5.66
CA LYS A 809 45.49 -6.90 5.24
C LYS A 809 46.36 -7.03 3.99
N PRO A 810 46.07 -6.30 2.88
CA PRO A 810 46.91 -6.33 1.70
C PRO A 810 48.34 -5.85 1.99
N THR A 811 49.33 -6.48 1.33
CA THR A 811 50.76 -6.16 1.46
C THR A 811 51.31 -5.38 0.26
N ASP A 812 50.44 -4.99 -0.67
CA ASP A 812 50.77 -4.30 -1.92
C ASP A 812 50.79 -2.76 -1.79
N GLY A 813 50.72 -2.25 -0.55
CA GLY A 813 50.81 -0.81 -0.25
C GLY A 813 49.48 -0.06 -0.32
N ARG A 814 48.35 -0.73 -0.56
CA ARG A 814 47.03 -0.10 -0.49
C ARG A 814 46.63 0.24 0.94
N GLU A 815 45.95 1.37 1.09
CA GLU A 815 45.26 1.75 2.33
C GLU A 815 43.83 1.19 2.32
N VAL A 816 43.40 0.64 3.44
CA VAL A 816 42.09 -0.02 3.58
C VAL A 816 41.45 0.33 4.92
N VAL A 817 40.13 0.24 4.98
CA VAL A 817 39.42 0.28 6.26
C VAL A 817 39.53 -1.10 6.91
N CYS A 818 40.35 -1.25 7.95
CA CYS A 818 40.62 -2.58 8.53
C CYS A 818 39.51 -3.15 9.42
N HIS A 819 38.66 -2.29 10.01
CA HIS A 819 37.57 -2.72 10.89
C HIS A 819 36.71 -3.80 10.22
N ALA A 820 36.49 -4.92 10.92
CA ALA A 820 35.72 -6.05 10.41
C ALA A 820 34.30 -5.64 9.97
N SER A 821 33.83 -6.20 8.86
CA SER A 821 32.49 -5.95 8.31
C SER A 821 32.10 -7.01 7.28
N ALA A 822 30.81 -7.33 7.24
CA ALA A 822 30.17 -8.19 6.25
C ALA A 822 29.26 -7.38 5.31
N TRP A 823 29.23 -7.78 4.03
CA TRP A 823 28.60 -7.01 2.95
C TRP A 823 27.65 -7.87 2.12
N ASP A 824 26.39 -7.41 1.96
CA ASP A 824 25.42 -7.90 0.97
C ASP A 824 25.43 -6.96 -0.24
N PHE A 825 25.62 -7.53 -1.44
CA PHE A 825 25.61 -6.79 -2.70
C PHE A 825 24.23 -6.78 -3.37
N PHE A 826 23.18 -7.18 -2.66
CA PHE A 826 21.76 -7.09 -3.00
C PHE A 826 21.30 -7.86 -4.24
N ASN A 827 22.18 -8.65 -4.86
CA ASN A 827 21.86 -9.50 -6.01
C ASN A 827 21.50 -10.95 -5.62
N GLY A 828 21.61 -11.30 -4.33
CA GLY A 828 21.32 -12.63 -3.79
C GLY A 828 22.37 -13.69 -4.10
N LYS A 829 23.58 -13.30 -4.49
CA LYS A 829 24.69 -14.19 -4.87
C LYS A 829 26.03 -13.74 -4.29
N ASP A 830 26.32 -12.44 -4.36
CA ASP A 830 27.61 -11.87 -3.97
C ASP A 830 27.53 -11.35 -2.53
N PHE A 831 28.30 -12.00 -1.66
CA PHE A 831 28.43 -11.69 -0.24
C PHE A 831 29.91 -11.71 0.10
N ARG A 832 30.40 -10.75 0.89
CA ARG A 832 31.84 -10.61 1.16
C ARG A 832 32.12 -10.19 2.60
N ILE A 833 33.29 -10.57 3.11
CA ILE A 833 33.85 -10.07 4.37
C ILE A 833 35.10 -9.24 4.10
N LYS A 834 35.23 -8.11 4.81
CA LYS A 834 36.41 -7.26 4.84
C LYS A 834 36.95 -7.19 6.26
N GLN A 835 38.05 -7.89 6.54
CA GLN A 835 38.70 -7.96 7.86
C GLN A 835 40.23 -8.06 7.70
N CYS A 836 40.98 -7.25 8.46
CA CYS A 836 42.43 -7.36 8.56
C CYS A 836 42.84 -8.46 9.57
N THR A 837 42.47 -9.71 9.28
CA THR A 837 42.57 -10.82 10.23
C THR A 837 44.01 -11.15 10.63
N THR A 838 44.22 -11.29 11.94
CA THR A 838 45.45 -11.78 12.57
C THR A 838 45.23 -13.19 13.13
N VAL A 839 46.24 -14.04 13.09
CA VAL A 839 46.13 -15.44 13.58
C VAL A 839 46.19 -15.47 15.11
N ASN A 840 45.03 -15.30 15.75
CA ASN A 840 44.84 -15.41 17.19
C ASN A 840 43.40 -15.84 17.54
N MET A 841 43.15 -16.12 18.82
CA MET A 841 41.83 -16.57 19.29
C MET A 841 40.75 -15.47 19.20
N GLU A 842 41.09 -14.20 19.39
CA GLU A 842 40.14 -13.07 19.30
C GLU A 842 39.57 -12.95 17.88
N ASP A 843 40.43 -12.95 16.87
CA ASP A 843 40.04 -12.85 15.48
C ASP A 843 39.35 -14.11 14.96
N LEU A 844 39.56 -15.27 15.60
CA LEU A 844 38.77 -16.48 15.32
C LEU A 844 37.30 -16.29 15.74
N VAL A 845 37.07 -15.65 16.88
CA VAL A 845 35.72 -15.27 17.35
C VAL A 845 35.11 -14.23 16.41
N VAL A 846 35.88 -13.21 16.00
CA VAL A 846 35.42 -12.19 15.03
C VAL A 846 35.08 -12.81 13.67
N ALA A 847 35.87 -13.77 13.18
CA ALA A 847 35.57 -14.46 11.93
C ALA A 847 34.21 -15.18 11.99
N HIS A 848 33.86 -15.80 13.13
CA HIS A 848 32.53 -16.40 13.33
C HIS A 848 31.42 -15.34 13.44
N HIS A 849 31.71 -14.20 14.07
CA HIS A 849 30.80 -13.06 14.14
C HIS A 849 30.39 -12.59 12.73
N GLU A 850 31.38 -12.26 11.89
CA GLU A 850 31.15 -11.76 10.54
C GLU A 850 30.50 -12.82 9.62
N MET A 851 30.88 -14.09 9.75
CA MET A 851 30.23 -15.18 9.02
C MET A 851 28.75 -15.35 9.41
N GLY A 852 28.37 -14.99 10.64
CA GLY A 852 26.97 -14.95 11.05
C GLY A 852 26.14 -13.92 10.28
N HIS A 853 26.73 -12.78 9.94
CA HIS A 853 26.08 -11.81 9.06
C HIS A 853 25.90 -12.36 7.64
N ILE A 854 26.94 -12.98 7.07
CA ILE A 854 26.86 -13.62 5.74
C ILE A 854 25.77 -14.69 5.73
N GLN A 855 25.69 -15.50 6.79
CA GLN A 855 24.63 -16.48 6.92
C GLN A 855 23.25 -15.84 6.88
N TYR A 856 23.05 -14.74 7.61
CA TYR A 856 21.78 -14.03 7.61
C TYR A 856 21.44 -13.48 6.21
N PHE A 857 22.42 -12.90 5.50
CA PHE A 857 22.27 -12.44 4.12
C PHE A 857 21.77 -13.54 3.19
N MET A 858 22.37 -14.72 3.26
CA MET A 858 21.99 -15.86 2.44
C MET A 858 20.59 -16.39 2.76
N GLN A 859 20.16 -16.32 4.03
CA GLN A 859 18.84 -16.82 4.44
C GLN A 859 17.69 -15.96 3.92
N TYR A 860 17.82 -14.63 3.93
CA TYR A 860 16.74 -13.73 3.50
C TYR A 860 16.88 -13.24 2.06
N LYS A 861 17.85 -13.75 1.29
CA LYS A 861 18.17 -13.27 -0.07
C LYS A 861 17.01 -13.28 -1.06
N ASP A 862 15.96 -14.05 -0.80
CA ASP A 862 14.78 -14.17 -1.68
C ASP A 862 13.63 -13.21 -1.27
N LEU A 863 13.76 -12.51 -0.14
CA LEU A 863 12.84 -11.44 0.24
C LEU A 863 13.03 -10.18 -0.64
N PRO A 864 12.01 -9.32 -0.75
CA PRO A 864 12.18 -7.97 -1.30
C PRO A 864 13.29 -7.23 -0.57
N VAL A 865 14.10 -6.44 -1.27
CA VAL A 865 15.31 -5.80 -0.70
C VAL A 865 15.02 -4.93 0.51
N ILE A 866 13.83 -4.32 0.59
CA ILE A 866 13.41 -3.50 1.74
C ILE A 866 13.22 -4.29 3.04
N PHE A 867 13.19 -5.62 2.97
CA PHE A 867 13.11 -6.54 4.12
C PHE A 867 14.38 -7.38 4.31
N ARG A 868 15.45 -7.12 3.55
CA ARG A 868 16.74 -7.79 3.72
C ARG A 868 17.54 -7.14 4.85
N GLU A 869 16.98 -7.27 6.04
CA GLU A 869 17.51 -6.77 7.30
C GLU A 869 17.25 -7.84 8.38
N GLY A 870 17.92 -7.73 9.53
CA GLY A 870 17.55 -8.53 10.70
C GLY A 870 16.17 -8.15 11.21
N ALA A 871 15.52 -9.02 12.00
CA ALA A 871 14.21 -8.71 12.60
C ALA A 871 14.23 -7.36 13.37
N ASN A 872 15.36 -7.06 14.01
CA ASN A 872 15.83 -5.73 14.34
C ASN A 872 17.38 -5.73 14.25
N PRO A 873 18.06 -4.56 14.36
CA PRO A 873 19.51 -4.50 14.23
C PRO A 873 20.28 -5.39 15.23
N GLY A 874 19.74 -5.61 16.43
CA GLY A 874 20.38 -6.45 17.45
C GLY A 874 20.41 -7.94 17.07
N PHE A 875 19.44 -8.43 16.31
CA PHE A 875 19.44 -9.82 15.81
C PHE A 875 20.63 -10.06 14.89
N HIS A 876 20.92 -9.12 13.98
CA HIS A 876 21.99 -9.26 13.01
C HIS A 876 23.35 -9.45 13.68
N GLU A 877 23.60 -8.66 14.73
CA GLU A 877 24.81 -8.69 15.57
C GLU A 877 24.87 -9.91 16.51
N ALA A 878 23.74 -10.57 16.78
CA ALA A 878 23.68 -11.68 17.73
C ALA A 878 23.95 -13.04 17.08
N ILE A 879 23.55 -13.26 15.82
CA ILE A 879 23.68 -14.58 15.16
C ILE A 879 25.12 -15.07 15.15
N GLY A 880 26.07 -14.25 14.71
CA GLY A 880 27.48 -14.63 14.69
C GLY A 880 28.05 -14.86 16.09
N ASP A 881 27.68 -14.00 17.04
CA ASP A 881 28.10 -14.10 18.44
C ASP A 881 27.63 -15.38 19.13
N VAL A 882 26.42 -15.86 18.84
CA VAL A 882 25.86 -17.11 19.40
C VAL A 882 26.71 -18.31 19.06
N LEU A 883 27.22 -18.37 17.82
CA LEU A 883 28.08 -19.46 17.38
C LEU A 883 29.46 -19.31 18.01
N ALA A 884 29.97 -18.09 18.06
CA ALA A 884 31.25 -17.81 18.70
C ALA A 884 31.26 -18.23 20.19
N LEU A 885 30.14 -18.15 20.91
CA LEU A 885 30.00 -18.69 22.27
C LEU A 885 30.29 -20.21 22.33
N SER A 886 29.81 -20.98 21.36
CA SER A 886 30.05 -22.44 21.29
C SER A 886 31.47 -22.76 20.88
N VAL A 887 32.01 -22.01 19.91
CA VAL A 887 33.40 -22.15 19.41
C VAL A 887 34.42 -21.88 20.51
N SER A 888 34.12 -20.93 21.39
CA SER A 888 34.99 -20.53 22.48
C SER A 888 35.05 -21.55 23.62
N THR A 889 34.18 -22.57 23.61
CA THR A 889 34.17 -23.57 24.67
C THR A 889 35.42 -24.45 24.62
N PRO A 890 35.97 -24.87 25.77
CA PRO A 890 37.13 -25.76 25.81
C PRO A 890 36.87 -27.08 25.08
N LYS A 891 35.63 -27.59 25.17
CA LYS A 891 35.18 -28.78 24.45
C LYS A 891 35.31 -28.62 22.94
N HIS A 892 34.92 -27.47 22.39
CA HIS A 892 35.03 -27.21 20.96
C HIS A 892 36.48 -27.01 20.54
N LEU A 893 37.22 -26.15 21.25
CA LEU A 893 38.64 -25.90 20.98
C LEU A 893 39.48 -27.18 21.02
N HIS A 894 39.18 -28.11 21.94
CA HIS A 894 39.79 -29.44 21.96
C HIS A 894 39.46 -30.26 20.71
N LYS A 895 38.19 -30.28 20.25
CA LYS A 895 37.80 -30.99 19.03
C LYS A 895 38.55 -30.51 17.78
N ILE A 896 38.86 -29.21 17.71
CA ILE A 896 39.63 -28.61 16.61
C ILE A 896 41.15 -28.58 16.88
N ASN A 897 41.63 -29.38 17.85
CA ASN A 897 43.03 -29.54 18.24
C ASN A 897 43.73 -28.27 18.73
N LEU A 898 42.99 -27.26 19.19
CA LEU A 898 43.55 -26.03 19.78
C LEU A 898 43.78 -26.13 21.28
N LEU A 899 43.17 -27.11 21.96
CA LEU A 899 43.42 -27.44 23.37
C LEU A 899 43.70 -28.94 23.56
N SER A 900 44.44 -29.31 24.61
CA SER A 900 44.87 -30.68 24.90
C SER A 900 43.88 -31.54 25.70
N SER A 901 42.91 -30.94 26.38
CA SER A 901 41.82 -31.64 27.08
C SER A 901 40.49 -30.90 26.94
N GLY A 902 39.39 -31.66 26.83
CA GLY A 902 38.04 -31.12 26.61
C GLY A 902 37.14 -31.05 27.85
N ASP A 903 37.51 -31.70 28.96
CA ASP A 903 36.78 -31.67 30.23
C ASP A 903 37.50 -30.75 31.22
N GLY A 904 36.86 -29.62 31.55
CA GLY A 904 37.39 -28.63 32.48
C GLY A 904 37.14 -28.99 33.95
N SER A 905 38.18 -28.87 34.77
CA SER A 905 38.10 -28.79 36.23
C SER A 905 37.36 -27.52 36.68
N TYR A 906 36.95 -27.45 37.96
CA TYR A 906 36.32 -26.24 38.51
C TYR A 906 37.19 -24.98 38.32
N GLU A 907 38.52 -25.10 38.49
CA GLU A 907 39.44 -23.98 38.31
C GLU A 907 39.47 -23.51 36.85
N GLU A 908 39.49 -24.44 35.89
CA GLU A 908 39.42 -24.13 34.45
C GLU A 908 38.07 -23.53 34.05
N ASP A 909 36.96 -24.02 34.59
CA ASP A 909 35.63 -23.46 34.33
C ASP A 909 35.52 -22.00 34.80
N ILE A 910 36.02 -21.69 36.01
CA ILE A 910 36.01 -20.32 36.53
C ILE A 910 36.96 -19.41 35.73
N ASN A 911 38.12 -19.92 35.33
CA ASN A 911 39.05 -19.23 34.44
C ASN A 911 38.40 -18.89 33.08
N PHE A 912 37.65 -19.83 32.49
CA PHE A 912 36.88 -19.63 31.25
C PHE A 912 35.81 -18.56 31.43
N LEU A 913 34.99 -18.70 32.47
CA LEU A 913 33.93 -17.74 32.77
C LEU A 913 34.47 -16.34 33.04
N MET A 914 35.63 -16.20 33.69
CA MET A 914 36.30 -14.92 33.87
C MET A 914 36.73 -14.34 32.52
N LYS A 915 37.40 -15.11 31.65
CA LYS A 915 37.79 -14.67 30.30
C LYS A 915 36.57 -14.19 29.51
N MET A 916 35.48 -14.96 29.52
CA MET A 916 34.21 -14.59 28.86
C MET A 916 33.58 -13.34 29.48
N ALA A 917 33.60 -13.19 30.81
CA ALA A 917 33.01 -12.03 31.50
C ALA A 917 33.80 -10.74 31.22
N LEU A 918 35.13 -10.83 31.13
CA LEU A 918 35.98 -9.70 30.76
C LEU A 918 35.66 -9.13 29.37
N ASP A 919 35.06 -9.92 28.47
CA ASP A 919 34.54 -9.42 27.21
C ASP A 919 33.05 -9.10 27.32
N LYS A 920 32.22 -10.12 27.56
CA LYS A 920 30.76 -10.02 27.43
C LYS A 920 30.11 -9.14 28.50
N ILE A 921 30.59 -9.16 29.75
CA ILE A 921 30.01 -8.35 30.83
C ILE A 921 30.61 -6.95 30.86
N ALA A 922 31.91 -6.81 30.61
CA ALA A 922 32.56 -5.50 30.57
C ALA A 922 32.03 -4.59 29.44
N PHE A 923 31.57 -5.20 28.35
CA PHE A 923 31.06 -4.50 27.17
C PHE A 923 29.65 -3.94 27.35
N VAL A 924 28.82 -4.53 28.24
CA VAL A 924 27.43 -4.08 28.49
C VAL A 924 27.36 -2.59 28.86
N PRO A 925 28.05 -2.09 29.90
CA PRO A 925 27.98 -0.67 30.25
C PRO A 925 28.58 0.23 29.16
N PHE A 926 29.59 -0.25 28.41
CA PHE A 926 30.14 0.51 27.30
C PHE A 926 29.12 0.66 26.17
N SER A 927 28.53 -0.44 25.71
CA SER A 927 27.56 -0.40 24.61
C SER A 927 26.31 0.39 24.94
N TYR A 928 25.87 0.35 26.19
CA TYR A 928 24.77 1.18 26.67
C TYR A 928 25.12 2.68 26.63
N LEU A 929 26.28 3.08 27.16
CA LEU A 929 26.59 4.51 27.28
C LEU A 929 26.85 5.21 25.95
N VAL A 930 27.33 4.50 24.91
CA VAL A 930 27.66 5.11 23.61
C VAL A 930 26.42 5.75 22.98
N ASP A 931 25.31 5.02 22.94
CA ASP A 931 24.07 5.55 22.37
C ASP A 931 23.28 6.41 23.34
N GLN A 932 23.39 6.21 24.66
CA GLN A 932 22.90 7.20 25.63
C GLN A 932 23.56 8.57 25.42
N TRP A 933 24.86 8.60 25.11
CA TRP A 933 25.54 9.84 24.76
C TRP A 933 25.05 10.38 23.41
N ARG A 934 25.00 9.56 22.34
CA ARG A 934 24.57 10.03 21.02
C ARG A 934 23.12 10.49 20.96
N TRP A 935 22.20 9.80 21.63
CA TRP A 935 20.80 10.21 21.71
C TRP A 935 20.67 11.58 22.36
N ARG A 936 21.38 11.83 23.46
CA ARG A 936 21.42 13.14 24.11
C ARG A 936 22.15 14.21 23.30
N VAL A 937 23.03 13.83 22.37
CA VAL A 937 23.60 14.77 21.39
C VAL A 937 22.57 15.11 20.31
N PHE A 938 21.85 14.12 19.78
CA PHE A 938 20.84 14.33 18.74
C PHE A 938 19.64 15.13 19.26
N ASP A 939 19.18 14.89 20.49
CA ASP A 939 18.06 15.64 21.09
C ASP A 939 18.45 17.06 21.56
N GLY A 940 19.75 17.37 21.61
CA GLY A 940 20.30 18.67 22.00
C GLY A 940 20.60 18.84 23.48
N SER A 941 20.41 17.82 24.32
CA SER A 941 20.77 17.81 25.75
C SER A 941 22.28 17.90 25.99
N ILE A 942 23.08 17.46 25.03
CA ILE A 942 24.55 17.59 24.99
C ILE A 942 24.91 18.40 23.75
N THR A 943 25.60 19.51 23.95
CA THR A 943 26.03 20.43 22.90
C THR A 943 27.53 20.31 22.63
N LYS A 944 28.02 20.98 21.59
CA LYS A 944 29.45 20.97 21.22
C LYS A 944 30.37 21.49 22.34
N GLU A 945 29.84 22.31 23.25
CA GLU A 945 30.57 22.86 24.38
C GLU A 945 30.85 21.81 25.47
N ASN A 946 30.01 20.77 25.59
CA ASN A 946 30.10 19.77 26.65
C ASN A 946 30.17 18.31 26.15
N TYR A 947 30.32 18.06 24.85
CA TYR A 947 30.47 16.72 24.26
C TYR A 947 31.41 15.81 25.07
N ASN A 948 32.63 16.26 25.31
CA ASN A 948 33.64 15.42 25.96
C ASN A 948 33.43 15.31 27.48
N GLN A 949 32.88 16.36 28.11
CA GLN A 949 32.58 16.37 29.54
C GLN A 949 31.49 15.34 29.85
N GLU A 950 30.38 15.39 29.09
CA GLU A 950 29.26 14.48 29.27
C GLU A 950 29.63 13.04 28.88
N TRP A 951 30.50 12.85 27.89
CA TRP A 951 31.07 11.53 27.59
C TRP A 951 31.77 10.94 28.82
N TRP A 952 32.62 11.71 29.50
CA TRP A 952 33.32 11.23 30.70
C TRP A 952 32.41 11.10 31.92
N SER A 953 31.38 11.94 32.06
CA SER A 953 30.33 11.76 33.07
C SER A 953 29.63 10.41 32.90
N LEU A 954 29.30 10.03 31.66
CA LEU A 954 28.67 8.74 31.36
C LEU A 954 29.63 7.56 31.51
N ARG A 955 30.90 7.70 31.10
CA ARG A 955 31.97 6.70 31.34
C ARG A 955 32.16 6.43 32.82
N LEU A 956 32.15 7.47 33.65
CA LEU A 956 32.23 7.33 35.10
C LEU A 956 30.96 6.68 35.67
N LYS A 957 29.77 7.16 35.29
CA LYS A 957 28.48 6.66 35.79
C LYS A 957 28.26 5.18 35.48
N TYR A 958 28.44 4.78 34.23
CA TYR A 958 28.05 3.45 33.76
C TYR A 958 29.20 2.44 33.86
N GLN A 959 30.44 2.83 33.51
CA GLN A 959 31.57 1.91 33.58
C GLN A 959 32.43 2.07 34.84
N GLY A 960 32.33 3.17 35.58
CA GLY A 960 33.26 3.42 36.68
C GLY A 960 34.70 3.60 36.20
N LEU A 961 34.89 4.29 35.06
CA LEU A 961 36.20 4.59 34.48
C LEU A 961 36.50 6.09 34.51
N CYS A 962 37.78 6.45 34.65
CA CYS A 962 38.26 7.82 34.59
C CYS A 962 39.29 8.00 33.46
N PRO A 963 39.40 9.22 32.90
CA PRO A 963 40.49 9.51 31.97
C PRO A 963 41.81 9.55 32.75
N PRO A 964 42.90 8.94 32.25
CA PRO A 964 44.19 8.98 32.94
C PRO A 964 44.87 10.34 32.91
N VAL A 965 44.41 11.24 32.03
CA VAL A 965 44.84 12.63 31.94
C VAL A 965 43.62 13.54 31.90
N ALA A 966 43.72 14.72 32.50
CA ALA A 966 42.65 15.71 32.41
C ALA A 966 42.35 16.04 30.94
N ARG A 967 41.07 16.13 30.59
CA ARG A 967 40.61 16.47 29.24
C ARG A 967 40.25 17.95 29.15
N SER A 968 40.51 18.52 27.99
CA SER A 968 40.25 19.92 27.64
C SER A 968 39.04 20.04 26.71
N GLN A 969 38.55 21.26 26.50
CA GLN A 969 37.42 21.53 25.59
C GLN A 969 37.72 21.13 24.13
N GLY A 970 38.99 21.18 23.71
CA GLY A 970 39.41 20.79 22.36
C GLY A 970 39.49 19.27 22.16
N ASP A 971 39.30 18.46 23.20
CA ASP A 971 39.30 17.01 23.10
C ASP A 971 37.92 16.48 22.70
N PHE A 972 37.90 15.48 21.84
CA PHE A 972 36.67 14.79 21.42
C PHE A 972 36.92 13.28 21.39
N ASP A 973 36.98 12.70 22.59
CA ASP A 973 37.27 11.29 22.80
C ASP A 973 36.25 10.33 22.15
N PRO A 974 34.94 10.65 22.04
CA PRO A 974 34.00 9.84 21.27
C PRO A 974 34.44 9.65 19.82
N GLY A 975 34.97 10.68 19.17
CA GLY A 975 35.44 10.61 17.77
C GLY A 975 36.61 9.65 17.55
N ALA A 976 37.28 9.21 18.61
CA ALA A 976 38.35 8.21 18.55
C ALA A 976 37.82 6.76 18.54
N LYS A 977 36.51 6.52 18.50
CA LYS A 977 35.87 5.19 18.34
C LYS A 977 35.14 5.11 17.00
N PHE A 978 35.50 4.12 16.16
CA PHE A 978 35.04 3.95 14.77
C PHE A 978 33.55 4.27 14.51
N HIS A 979 32.65 3.72 15.31
CA HIS A 979 31.20 3.87 15.12
C HIS A 979 30.68 5.30 15.20
N ILE A 980 31.43 6.22 15.83
CA ILE A 980 31.08 7.64 15.93
C ILE A 980 31.31 8.39 14.60
N PRO A 981 32.54 8.46 14.04
CA PRO A 981 32.78 9.07 12.73
C PRO A 981 32.12 8.30 11.58
N SER A 982 31.97 6.98 11.67
CA SER A 982 31.31 6.19 10.62
C SER A 982 29.78 6.15 10.75
N SER A 983 29.19 6.87 11.72
CA SER A 983 27.73 6.99 11.88
C SER A 983 26.98 5.64 12.00
N VAL A 984 27.56 4.66 12.70
CA VAL A 984 26.94 3.33 12.90
C VAL A 984 26.25 3.27 14.27
N PRO A 985 24.92 3.04 14.36
CA PRO A 985 24.19 2.88 15.63
C PRO A 985 24.80 1.80 16.54
N TYR A 986 24.89 2.01 17.85
CA TYR A 986 25.66 1.16 18.78
C TYR A 986 24.77 0.30 19.67
N ILE A 987 23.52 0.70 19.89
CA ILE A 987 22.58 -0.01 20.76
C ILE A 987 22.28 -1.44 20.25
N ARG A 988 22.51 -1.68 18.95
CA ARG A 988 22.50 -3.02 18.35
C ARG A 988 23.40 -4.00 19.08
N TYR A 989 24.57 -3.56 19.56
CA TYR A 989 25.50 -4.42 20.26
C TYR A 989 25.06 -4.69 21.70
N PHE A 990 24.45 -3.71 22.39
CA PHE A 990 23.86 -3.94 23.71
C PHE A 990 22.75 -5.00 23.63
N VAL A 991 21.83 -4.84 22.67
CA VAL A 991 20.74 -5.80 22.44
C VAL A 991 21.31 -7.17 22.07
N SER A 992 22.29 -7.22 21.17
CA SER A 992 22.99 -8.47 20.81
C SER A 992 23.55 -9.20 22.01
N PHE A 993 24.23 -8.49 22.92
CA PHE A 993 24.88 -9.08 24.09
C PHE A 993 23.88 -9.62 25.11
N VAL A 994 22.62 -9.22 25.06
CA VAL A 994 21.53 -9.81 25.83
C VAL A 994 20.93 -11.01 25.09
N ILE A 995 20.50 -10.81 23.84
CA ILE A 995 19.74 -11.82 23.10
C ILE A 995 20.60 -12.99 22.64
N GLN A 996 21.92 -12.82 22.46
CA GLN A 996 22.82 -13.94 22.12
C GLN A 996 22.81 -15.03 23.19
N PHE A 997 22.67 -14.68 24.48
CA PHE A 997 22.56 -15.68 25.55
C PHE A 997 21.17 -16.31 25.59
N GLN A 998 20.11 -15.58 25.18
CA GLN A 998 18.78 -16.14 25.01
C GLN A 998 18.75 -17.17 23.88
N PHE A 999 19.31 -16.82 22.72
CA PHE A 999 19.46 -17.71 21.57
C PHE A 999 20.33 -18.92 21.93
N HIS A 1000 21.52 -18.71 22.49
CA HIS A 1000 22.40 -19.80 22.89
C HIS A 1000 21.69 -20.76 23.85
N LYS A 1001 20.99 -20.27 24.88
CA LYS A 1001 20.19 -21.12 25.78
C LYS A 1001 19.14 -21.96 25.04
N ALA A 1002 18.38 -21.35 24.13
CA ALA A 1002 17.34 -22.05 23.37
C ALA A 1002 17.94 -23.10 22.41
N LEU A 1003 19.04 -22.78 21.74
CA LEU A 1003 19.73 -23.69 20.83
C LEU A 1003 20.40 -24.85 21.56
N CYS A 1004 20.97 -24.61 22.73
CA CYS A 1004 21.50 -25.65 23.59
C CYS A 1004 20.43 -26.64 24.05
N GLN A 1005 19.24 -26.14 24.37
CA GLN A 1005 18.09 -26.98 24.69
C GLN A 1005 17.66 -27.81 23.48
N ALA A 1006 17.61 -27.21 22.29
CA ALA A 1006 17.30 -27.89 21.04
C ALA A 1006 18.36 -28.97 20.67
N ALA A 1007 19.63 -28.71 20.95
CA ALA A 1007 20.73 -29.65 20.79
C ALA A 1007 20.74 -30.77 21.85
N GLY A 1008 19.81 -30.75 22.81
CA GLY A 1008 19.73 -31.76 23.88
C GLY A 1008 20.82 -31.65 24.94
N HIS A 1009 21.51 -30.51 25.04
CA HIS A 1009 22.57 -30.28 26.02
C HIS A 1009 22.05 -30.44 27.46
N LYS A 1010 22.88 -31.03 28.33
CA LYS A 1010 22.61 -31.20 29.77
C LYS A 1010 23.76 -30.59 30.57
N GLY A 1011 23.45 -30.00 31.70
CA GLY A 1011 24.42 -29.38 32.60
C GLY A 1011 24.50 -27.85 32.45
N PRO A 1012 25.58 -27.22 32.94
CA PRO A 1012 25.75 -25.77 32.89
C PRO A 1012 25.73 -25.24 31.45
N LEU A 1013 25.09 -24.09 31.25
CA LEU A 1013 24.92 -23.49 29.92
C LEU A 1013 26.26 -23.16 29.26
N HIS A 1014 27.24 -22.65 30.03
CA HIS A 1014 28.56 -22.27 29.51
C HIS A 1014 29.40 -23.43 28.95
N LYS A 1015 28.99 -24.69 29.18
CA LYS A 1015 29.63 -25.89 28.62
C LYS A 1015 28.95 -26.38 27.34
N CYS A 1016 27.91 -25.70 26.89
CA CYS A 1016 27.19 -26.09 25.70
C CYS A 1016 28.00 -25.81 24.44
N ASP A 1017 28.02 -26.79 23.55
CA ASP A 1017 28.57 -26.68 22.20
C ASP A 1017 27.50 -27.21 21.24
N ILE A 1018 26.95 -26.34 20.39
CA ILE A 1018 25.88 -26.69 19.45
C ILE A 1018 26.40 -27.30 18.13
N TYR A 1019 27.73 -27.42 17.95
CA TYR A 1019 28.33 -27.99 16.75
C TYR A 1019 27.71 -29.33 16.36
N GLN A 1020 27.40 -29.52 15.07
CA GLN A 1020 26.69 -30.68 14.50
C GLN A 1020 25.22 -30.86 14.90
N SER A 1021 24.60 -29.89 15.58
CA SER A 1021 23.18 -29.96 15.92
C SER A 1021 22.30 -29.41 14.79
N LEU A 1022 21.76 -30.31 13.96
CA LEU A 1022 20.80 -29.95 12.90
C LEU A 1022 19.50 -29.33 13.45
N GLU A 1023 19.09 -29.71 14.66
CA GLU A 1023 17.87 -29.14 15.28
C GLU A 1023 18.11 -27.70 15.77
N ALA A 1024 19.31 -27.41 16.28
CA ALA A 1024 19.69 -26.02 16.55
C ALA A 1024 19.75 -25.20 15.26
N GLY A 1025 20.35 -25.74 14.20
CA GLY A 1025 20.43 -25.06 12.90
C GLY A 1025 19.08 -24.83 12.22
N ARG A 1026 18.10 -25.72 12.40
CA ARG A 1026 16.72 -25.51 11.91
C ARG A 1026 15.98 -24.37 12.64
N ARG A 1027 16.33 -24.12 13.90
CA ARG A 1027 15.70 -23.07 14.71
C ARG A 1027 16.25 -21.68 14.40
N LEU A 1028 17.53 -21.61 14.06
CA LEU A 1028 18.18 -20.42 13.49
C LEU A 1028 17.62 -20.15 12.09
#